data_AF-A0AAU5BB29-F1
#
_entry.id   AF-A0AAU5BB29-F1
#
_cell.length_a   1.000
_cell.length_b   1.000
_cell.length_c   1.000
_cell.angle_alpha   90.00
_cell.angle_beta   90.00
_cell.angle_gamma   90.00
#
_symmetry.space_group_name_H-M   'P 1'
#
loop_
_entity.id
_entity.type
_entity.pdbx_description
1 polymer ?
#
loop_
_entity_poly.entity_id
_entity_poly.type
_entity_poly.pdbx_seq_one_letter_code
_entity_poly.pdbx_strand_id
1 'polypeptide(L)'
;MRHARTSLVGCLATVSALVVAPGPVAAHGTEAAPSSCAAPGTRTAAPPGVADAAWEMTSTRFGEAGGYDPYVGNGYLGHRVPATGAGYAVHPEKTGWPLYTPRYDGAFVTGLYGAEPGTTEGREVLAALPSWTPLDLRVGTETFGADTPPGRISDYRQTLFLACGLVRTSLRWTTADGRATDLVYEVLTDRRHVHAGAVRLTLTPRWSGTATVTGRLDARGARRMTVADDGTFRTHGTGVEGAVVQTLRPARSPGLTRELRVRAGRSYTVEKYVGVDTALTSSTPLASARAASRRAARRGWARMLADSAALWRRDWSSDVLVPGSPDLQRWLRAAQYGLLAATRTGASDSVAPAGATSDNYAGMIFWDAETWMYPGLLATRPELARTVVEYRYRTRDAARANAAKLGYDGLFYPWTSASRGRLDSECQSWDPPHCLTQNHLQGDVALAVWQYWLATGDRAWLAERGWPLLSGIADFWASRATANPDGSWSIVNVAGPDEYSNGVTDGVYTNAVAATALRDAVRAATLLGRPAPAAWQRVADGLRIPYDPERKIFLQYAGYTGSTIKQADTVLLTYPLEWPMEPGAAAATLDFYAARTDPDGPAMTDSVHAIDAAAIGEPGCVTYTYLQRSVRPFMRGPFGLFSEARGAKSGASDPLSGFPAEDFLTGKGGFLQVFTHGLTGLRLREDGIRLDPVLPPQLRAGVSLKGLRYRGRTYDIALGPATTTVRLTSGAPFTVHTPAGPKRLSGTLVLPTRRPDLAPTDDAARCRPATADSASPGLYAEAAVDGSSATAWSPDGATGTLTVRLDRSLRITSVDPVWSDVPPAAHTVETSADGRTWRPYTPGATAREVRVTVVSADPAEPAGITELKVR
;
A
#
# COMPACT_ATOMS: atom_id res chain seq x y z
N MET A 1 50.42 -28.74 -56.39
CA MET A 1 50.64 -29.99 -55.61
C MET A 1 49.41 -30.19 -54.73
N ARG A 2 48.61 -31.26 -54.74
CA ARG A 2 48.51 -32.48 -55.55
C ARG A 2 47.01 -32.81 -55.67
N HIS A 3 46.62 -33.08 -56.93
CA HIS A 3 45.55 -33.92 -57.49
C HIS A 3 44.10 -33.89 -56.97
N ALA A 4 43.05 -34.04 -57.79
CA ALA A 4 42.82 -33.94 -59.24
C ALA A 4 41.35 -34.36 -59.50
N ARG A 5 40.67 -33.66 -60.44
CA ARG A 5 39.71 -34.19 -61.45
C ARG A 5 38.38 -34.79 -60.92
N THR A 6 37.20 -34.63 -61.55
CA THR A 6 36.78 -34.40 -62.96
C THR A 6 35.26 -34.08 -62.92
N SER A 7 34.74 -33.10 -63.68
CA SER A 7 33.84 -33.24 -64.87
C SER A 7 32.48 -33.95 -64.64
N LEU A 8 31.32 -33.60 -65.22
CA LEU A 8 30.82 -32.67 -66.24
C LEU A 8 29.25 -32.69 -66.16
N VAL A 9 28.58 -31.61 -66.59
CA VAL A 9 27.26 -31.55 -67.31
C VAL A 9 25.93 -31.84 -66.60
N GLY A 10 24.94 -30.96 -66.86
CA GLY A 10 23.56 -31.38 -67.14
C GLY A 10 22.45 -30.49 -66.59
N CYS A 11 21.91 -29.58 -67.43
CA CYS A 11 20.68 -28.83 -67.21
C CYS A 11 19.44 -29.72 -66.96
N LEU A 12 18.54 -29.29 -66.09
CA LEU A 12 17.09 -29.21 -66.36
C LEU A 12 16.36 -28.46 -65.23
N ALA A 13 15.67 -27.39 -65.62
CA ALA A 13 14.79 -26.63 -64.74
C ALA A 13 13.41 -27.31 -64.69
N THR A 14 12.91 -27.56 -63.48
CA THR A 14 11.50 -27.88 -63.23
C THR A 14 10.97 -27.00 -62.10
N VAL A 15 9.93 -26.25 -62.45
CA VAL A 15 9.09 -25.47 -61.53
C VAL A 15 8.35 -26.44 -60.61
N SER A 16 8.41 -26.20 -59.30
CA SER A 16 7.54 -26.88 -58.32
C SER A 16 7.00 -25.85 -57.34
N ALA A 17 5.69 -25.60 -57.45
CA ALA A 17 4.92 -24.79 -56.53
C ALA A 17 4.86 -25.47 -55.16
N LEU A 18 5.36 -24.81 -54.11
CA LEU A 18 5.17 -25.27 -52.74
C LEU A 18 3.81 -24.80 -52.23
N VAL A 19 2.87 -25.73 -52.18
CA VAL A 19 1.63 -25.62 -51.39
C VAL A 19 2.03 -25.64 -49.91
N VAL A 20 1.92 -24.50 -49.24
CA VAL A 20 2.07 -24.43 -47.78
C VAL A 20 0.75 -24.92 -47.15
N ALA A 21 0.78 -26.10 -46.57
CA ALA A 21 -0.32 -26.64 -45.80
C ALA A 21 -0.59 -25.78 -44.54
N PRO A 22 -1.86 -25.52 -44.17
CA PRO A 22 -2.18 -24.84 -42.93
C PRO A 22 -1.85 -25.76 -41.74
N GLY A 23 -0.98 -25.30 -40.85
CA GLY A 23 -0.69 -25.98 -39.59
C GLY A 23 -1.93 -26.07 -38.69
N PRO A 24 -1.97 -27.04 -37.75
CA PRO A 24 -3.16 -27.32 -36.96
C PRO A 24 -3.49 -26.14 -36.04
N VAL A 25 -4.79 -25.85 -35.95
CA VAL A 25 -5.37 -24.89 -35.01
C VAL A 25 -5.14 -25.39 -33.59
N ALA A 26 -4.31 -24.70 -32.82
CA ALA A 26 -4.15 -24.96 -31.40
C ALA A 26 -5.41 -24.51 -30.65
N ALA A 27 -6.01 -25.45 -29.91
CA ALA A 27 -7.00 -25.16 -28.87
C ALA A 27 -6.40 -24.17 -27.85
N HIS A 28 -7.18 -23.17 -27.45
CA HIS A 28 -6.75 -22.03 -26.65
C HIS A 28 -6.39 -22.45 -25.22
N GLY A 29 -5.10 -22.69 -24.99
CA GLY A 29 -4.50 -22.76 -23.66
C GLY A 29 -4.17 -21.36 -23.14
N THR A 30 -4.14 -21.23 -21.82
CA THR A 30 -3.69 -20.06 -21.05
C THR A 30 -2.50 -19.36 -21.72
N GLU A 31 -2.72 -18.19 -22.33
CA GLU A 31 -1.64 -17.45 -22.95
C GLU A 31 -0.68 -16.96 -21.85
N ALA A 32 0.57 -17.43 -21.90
CA ALA A 32 1.59 -17.12 -20.90
C ALA A 32 1.86 -15.61 -20.80
N ALA A 33 2.33 -15.16 -19.63
CA ALA A 33 2.75 -13.78 -19.42
C ALA A 33 3.70 -13.31 -20.55
N PRO A 34 3.64 -12.03 -20.97
CA PRO A 34 4.67 -11.49 -21.84
C PRO A 34 6.06 -11.79 -21.25
N SER A 35 7.01 -12.26 -22.06
CA SER A 35 8.35 -12.64 -21.58
C SER A 35 9.06 -11.51 -20.82
N SER A 36 8.75 -10.24 -21.16
CA SER A 36 9.26 -9.05 -20.47
C SER A 36 8.71 -8.87 -19.06
N CYS A 37 7.58 -9.50 -18.74
CA CYS A 37 6.89 -9.50 -17.45
C CYS A 37 7.21 -10.74 -16.60
N ALA A 38 8.18 -11.57 -17.01
CA ALA A 38 8.62 -12.70 -16.22
C ALA A 38 9.11 -12.26 -14.82
N ALA A 39 8.81 -13.08 -13.82
CA ALA A 39 9.20 -12.83 -12.43
C ALA A 39 10.71 -12.59 -12.29
N PRO A 40 11.15 -11.54 -11.56
CA PRO A 40 12.55 -11.30 -11.28
C PRO A 40 13.22 -12.52 -10.62
N GLY A 41 14.42 -12.89 -11.06
CA GLY A 41 15.21 -13.97 -10.44
C GLY A 41 14.94 -15.40 -10.93
N THR A 42 14.05 -15.61 -11.91
CA THR A 42 13.82 -16.92 -12.54
C THR A 42 14.97 -17.31 -13.48
N ARG A 43 16.11 -17.76 -12.93
CA ARG A 43 17.17 -18.48 -13.68
C ARG A 43 17.24 -19.97 -13.38
N THR A 44 16.36 -20.51 -12.55
CA THR A 44 16.33 -21.95 -12.23
C THR A 44 14.92 -22.53 -12.28
N ALA A 45 14.70 -23.37 -13.30
CA ALA A 45 13.84 -24.56 -13.33
C ALA A 45 12.41 -24.47 -12.78
N ALA A 46 11.65 -23.41 -13.07
CA ALA A 46 10.20 -23.57 -13.15
C ALA A 46 9.86 -24.19 -14.53
N PRO A 47 8.97 -25.21 -14.62
CA PRO A 47 8.51 -25.72 -15.90
C PRO A 47 7.95 -24.57 -16.76
N PRO A 48 8.19 -24.55 -18.08
CA PRO A 48 7.59 -23.56 -18.96
C PRO A 48 6.06 -23.61 -18.82
N GLY A 49 5.43 -22.51 -18.40
CA GLY A 49 3.97 -22.38 -18.31
C GLY A 49 3.37 -22.28 -16.91
N VAL A 50 4.15 -22.42 -15.83
CA VAL A 50 3.66 -22.13 -14.47
C VAL A 50 4.06 -20.70 -14.09
N ALA A 51 3.14 -19.75 -14.26
CA ALA A 51 3.29 -18.41 -13.71
C ALA A 51 3.41 -18.50 -12.17
N ASP A 52 4.37 -17.77 -11.57
CA ASP A 52 4.34 -17.57 -10.12
C ASP A 52 3.11 -16.72 -9.81
N ALA A 53 2.07 -17.37 -9.28
CA ALA A 53 0.77 -16.77 -8.96
C ALA A 53 0.89 -15.55 -8.04
N ALA A 54 2.04 -15.36 -7.36
CA ALA A 54 2.27 -14.18 -6.56
C ALA A 54 2.66 -12.91 -7.33
N TRP A 55 2.95 -13.00 -8.64
CA TRP A 55 3.21 -11.86 -9.52
C TRP A 55 2.03 -11.50 -10.44
N GLU A 56 1.00 -12.35 -10.50
CA GLU A 56 -0.16 -12.22 -11.38
C GLU A 56 -1.46 -12.19 -10.57
N MET A 57 -2.02 -11.00 -10.38
CA MET A 57 -3.34 -10.87 -9.75
C MET A 57 -4.42 -10.99 -10.81
N THR A 58 -5.20 -12.06 -10.78
CA THR A 58 -6.07 -12.46 -11.91
C THR A 58 -7.52 -12.64 -11.47
N SER A 59 -8.44 -12.12 -12.29
CA SER A 59 -9.86 -12.49 -12.31
C SER A 59 -10.17 -13.30 -13.57
N THR A 60 -11.04 -14.29 -13.45
CA THR A 60 -11.58 -15.09 -14.57
C THR A 60 -13.08 -14.90 -14.77
N ARG A 61 -13.70 -13.98 -14.02
CA ARG A 61 -15.13 -13.69 -14.09
C ARG A 61 -15.36 -12.21 -14.42
N PHE A 62 -16.10 -11.94 -15.51
CA PHE A 62 -16.36 -10.56 -15.93
C PHE A 62 -17.15 -9.81 -14.85
N GLY A 63 -16.66 -8.64 -14.43
CA GLY A 63 -17.30 -7.80 -13.42
C GLY A 63 -17.10 -8.25 -11.96
N GLU A 64 -16.39 -9.35 -11.69
CA GLU A 64 -16.14 -9.86 -10.33
C GLU A 64 -15.46 -8.86 -9.39
N ALA A 65 -14.68 -7.93 -9.95
CA ALA A 65 -13.96 -6.94 -9.17
C ALA A 65 -14.88 -5.95 -8.43
N GLY A 66 -16.11 -5.73 -8.89
CA GLY A 66 -17.10 -4.88 -8.19
C GLY A 66 -16.56 -3.49 -7.83
N GLY A 67 -15.85 -2.83 -8.75
CA GLY A 67 -15.23 -1.51 -8.55
C GLY A 67 -13.82 -1.53 -7.96
N TYR A 68 -13.30 -2.70 -7.56
CA TYR A 68 -11.89 -2.89 -7.21
C TYR A 68 -11.04 -3.21 -8.44
N ASP A 69 -11.20 -2.41 -9.50
CA ASP A 69 -10.55 -2.61 -10.80
C ASP A 69 -9.02 -2.39 -10.74
N PRO A 70 -8.23 -3.14 -11.52
CA PRO A 70 -6.78 -3.02 -11.52
C PRO A 70 -6.34 -1.70 -12.16
N TYR A 71 -5.11 -1.28 -11.88
CA TYR A 71 -4.60 -0.01 -12.39
C TYR A 71 -3.14 -0.10 -12.84
N VAL A 72 -2.76 0.85 -13.69
CA VAL A 72 -1.37 1.11 -14.09
C VAL A 72 -0.90 2.44 -13.52
N GLY A 73 0.38 2.53 -13.16
CA GLY A 73 0.98 3.75 -12.60
C GLY A 73 2.50 3.79 -12.72
N ASN A 74 3.06 4.99 -12.90
CA ASN A 74 4.50 5.21 -13.05
C ASN A 74 5.06 6.36 -12.17
N GLY A 75 4.32 6.77 -11.13
CA GLY A 75 4.66 7.89 -10.26
C GLY A 75 4.47 9.28 -10.89
N TYR A 76 3.87 9.36 -12.07
CA TYR A 76 3.40 10.62 -12.68
C TYR A 76 1.99 10.44 -13.23
N LEU A 77 1.78 9.44 -14.10
CA LEU A 77 0.52 9.12 -14.75
C LEU A 77 -0.05 7.80 -14.20
N GLY A 78 -1.33 7.82 -13.84
CA GLY A 78 -2.10 6.66 -13.40
C GLY A 78 -3.40 6.49 -14.18
N HIS A 79 -3.91 5.26 -14.27
CA HIS A 79 -5.22 4.95 -14.87
C HIS A 79 -5.78 3.63 -14.34
N ARG A 80 -7.06 3.63 -13.92
CA ARG A 80 -7.83 2.42 -13.57
C ARG A 80 -8.43 1.77 -14.81
N VAL A 81 -8.22 0.48 -14.96
CA VAL A 81 -8.63 -0.27 -16.15
C VAL A 81 -9.89 -1.08 -15.85
N PRO A 82 -11.06 -0.70 -16.37
CA PRO A 82 -12.33 -1.40 -16.10
C PRO A 82 -12.28 -2.85 -16.56
N ALA A 83 -13.26 -3.65 -16.12
CA ALA A 83 -13.45 -5.03 -16.57
C ALA A 83 -13.51 -5.19 -18.11
N THR A 84 -13.87 -4.16 -18.88
CA THR A 84 -13.82 -4.19 -20.35
C THR A 84 -12.40 -4.16 -20.93
N GLY A 85 -11.37 -3.96 -20.10
CA GLY A 85 -9.95 -3.94 -20.47
C GLY A 85 -9.41 -2.61 -20.98
N ALA A 86 -10.31 -1.68 -21.32
CA ALA A 86 -10.02 -0.28 -21.60
C ALA A 86 -11.33 0.51 -21.48
N GLY A 87 -11.22 1.82 -21.26
CA GLY A 87 -12.37 2.72 -21.29
C GLY A 87 -12.54 3.54 -20.02
N TYR A 88 -13.80 3.81 -19.69
CA TYR A 88 -14.23 4.56 -18.52
C TYR A 88 -15.47 3.86 -17.96
N ALA A 89 -15.51 3.66 -16.65
CA ALA A 89 -16.65 3.12 -15.93
C ALA A 89 -16.96 3.98 -14.70
N VAL A 90 -18.23 4.02 -14.32
CA VAL A 90 -18.73 4.65 -13.09
C VAL A 90 -19.33 3.57 -12.24
N HIS A 91 -19.09 3.66 -10.94
CA HIS A 91 -19.61 2.74 -9.94
C HIS A 91 -20.70 3.46 -9.13
N PRO A 92 -21.77 2.76 -8.73
CA PRO A 92 -22.91 3.38 -8.06
C PRO A 92 -22.58 3.91 -6.66
N GLU A 93 -21.54 3.37 -6.01
CA GLU A 93 -21.11 3.79 -4.70
C GLU A 93 -20.41 5.16 -4.73
N LYS A 94 -20.64 5.96 -3.69
CA LYS A 94 -20.03 7.28 -3.53
C LYS A 94 -18.73 7.18 -2.74
N THR A 95 -17.77 8.03 -3.08
CA THR A 95 -16.58 8.25 -2.26
C THR A 95 -16.96 8.81 -0.89
N GLY A 96 -16.10 8.61 0.10
CA GLY A 96 -16.24 9.25 1.41
C GLY A 96 -15.92 10.74 1.40
N TRP A 97 -15.76 11.27 2.61
CA TRP A 97 -15.28 12.62 2.84
C TRP A 97 -13.97 12.90 2.06
N PRO A 98 -13.76 14.10 1.49
CA PRO A 98 -14.67 15.26 1.50
C PRO A 98 -15.58 15.35 0.27
N LEU A 99 -15.59 14.37 -0.64
CA LEU A 99 -16.16 14.55 -1.99
C LEU A 99 -17.60 14.07 -2.13
N TYR A 100 -17.95 12.90 -1.60
CA TYR A 100 -19.29 12.30 -1.74
C TYR A 100 -19.79 12.15 -3.19
N THR A 101 -18.86 11.97 -4.12
CA THR A 101 -19.14 11.83 -5.56
C THR A 101 -19.15 10.36 -5.97
N PRO A 102 -19.85 9.97 -7.05
CA PRO A 102 -19.76 8.60 -7.59
C PRO A 102 -18.32 8.18 -7.86
N ARG A 103 -17.96 6.95 -7.51
CA ARG A 103 -16.67 6.34 -7.84
C ARG A 103 -16.57 6.11 -9.34
N TYR A 104 -15.35 6.14 -9.87
CA TYR A 104 -15.11 5.95 -11.30
C TYR A 104 -13.68 5.48 -11.58
N ASP A 105 -13.51 4.84 -12.74
CA ASP A 105 -12.21 4.43 -13.24
C ASP A 105 -11.50 5.62 -13.92
N GLY A 106 -10.81 6.39 -13.09
CA GLY A 106 -10.19 7.65 -13.46
C GLY A 106 -8.77 7.55 -14.01
N ALA A 107 -8.33 8.67 -14.59
CA ALA A 107 -6.99 8.90 -15.11
C ALA A 107 -6.40 10.12 -14.39
N PHE A 108 -5.21 10.00 -13.80
CA PHE A 108 -4.68 11.04 -12.92
C PHE A 108 -3.23 11.39 -13.24
N VAL A 109 -2.89 12.65 -12.99
CA VAL A 109 -1.50 13.12 -12.92
C VAL A 109 -1.20 13.56 -11.50
N THR A 110 -0.12 13.06 -10.93
CA THR A 110 0.35 13.46 -9.58
C THR A 110 0.58 14.97 -9.54
N GLY A 111 0.07 15.65 -8.51
CA GLY A 111 0.25 17.10 -8.34
C GLY A 111 -0.73 17.97 -9.15
N LEU A 112 -1.59 17.38 -9.99
CA LEU A 112 -2.56 18.14 -10.79
C LEU A 112 -3.87 18.33 -10.02
N TYR A 113 -4.05 19.52 -9.44
CA TYR A 113 -5.25 19.89 -8.70
C TYR A 113 -6.11 20.89 -9.47
N GLY A 114 -7.41 20.87 -9.24
CA GLY A 114 -8.36 21.92 -9.62
C GLY A 114 -9.22 22.30 -8.41
N ALA A 115 -10.07 23.29 -8.54
CA ALA A 115 -10.98 23.71 -7.49
C ALA A 115 -12.35 24.08 -8.08
N GLU A 116 -13.42 23.63 -7.42
CA GLU A 116 -14.80 23.86 -7.84
C GLU A 116 -15.64 24.28 -6.62
N PRO A 117 -16.40 25.39 -6.71
CA PRO A 117 -17.23 25.87 -5.59
C PRO A 117 -18.22 24.83 -5.06
N GLY A 118 -18.76 23.97 -5.95
CA GLY A 118 -19.84 23.04 -5.63
C GLY A 118 -19.46 21.72 -4.99
N THR A 119 -18.17 21.42 -4.77
CA THR A 119 -17.74 20.14 -4.16
C THR A 119 -17.02 20.32 -2.83
N THR A 120 -16.14 21.31 -2.74
CA THR A 120 -15.27 21.53 -1.57
C THR A 120 -15.16 23.02 -1.23
N GLU A 121 -16.24 23.78 -1.42
CA GLU A 121 -16.28 25.23 -1.17
C GLU A 121 -15.17 26.01 -1.92
N GLY A 122 -14.76 25.51 -3.09
CA GLY A 122 -13.69 26.10 -3.89
C GLY A 122 -12.27 25.79 -3.41
N ARG A 123 -12.10 24.82 -2.50
CA ARG A 123 -10.77 24.29 -2.12
C ARG A 123 -10.24 23.34 -3.19
N GLU A 124 -8.92 23.22 -3.26
CA GLU A 124 -8.25 22.33 -4.21
C GLU A 124 -8.58 20.85 -3.99
N VAL A 125 -8.75 20.12 -5.09
CA VAL A 125 -9.06 18.69 -5.20
C VAL A 125 -8.33 18.14 -6.42
N LEU A 126 -7.86 16.89 -6.34
CA LEU A 126 -7.21 16.21 -7.45
C LEU A 126 -8.10 16.23 -8.71
N ALA A 127 -7.51 16.68 -9.81
CA ALA A 127 -8.18 16.73 -11.10
C ALA A 127 -7.97 15.42 -11.85
N ALA A 128 -9.01 14.97 -12.55
CA ALA A 128 -8.96 13.76 -13.37
C ALA A 128 -8.90 14.14 -14.85
N LEU A 129 -8.00 13.51 -15.59
CA LEU A 129 -7.85 13.65 -17.03
C LEU A 129 -9.03 12.98 -17.76
N PRO A 130 -9.31 13.36 -19.03
CA PRO A 130 -10.14 12.52 -19.88
C PRO A 130 -9.55 11.10 -19.95
N SER A 131 -10.40 10.07 -19.93
CA SER A 131 -9.90 8.69 -19.97
C SER A 131 -9.18 8.45 -21.29
N TRP A 132 -7.90 8.11 -21.20
CA TRP A 132 -7.00 8.01 -22.33
C TRP A 132 -6.85 6.58 -22.86
N THR A 133 -7.44 5.58 -22.20
CA THR A 133 -7.41 4.17 -22.63
C THR A 133 -8.39 3.76 -23.73
N PRO A 134 -9.54 4.42 -24.00
CA PRO A 134 -10.55 3.93 -24.96
C PRO A 134 -10.00 3.63 -26.36
N LEU A 135 -10.06 2.37 -26.77
CA LEU A 135 -9.70 1.91 -28.11
C LEU A 135 -10.86 1.09 -28.63
N ASP A 136 -11.90 1.80 -29.04
CA ASP A 136 -13.26 1.28 -29.21
C ASP A 136 -13.33 0.39 -30.47
N LEU A 137 -13.84 -0.84 -30.32
CA LEU A 137 -14.07 -1.77 -31.42
C LEU A 137 -15.56 -1.75 -31.81
N ARG A 138 -15.86 -1.34 -33.04
CA ARG A 138 -17.20 -1.40 -33.63
C ARG A 138 -17.31 -2.51 -34.67
N VAL A 139 -18.35 -3.34 -34.53
CA VAL A 139 -18.68 -4.47 -35.40
C VAL A 139 -20.15 -4.36 -35.80
N GLY A 140 -20.39 -4.02 -37.07
CA GLY A 140 -21.72 -3.61 -37.55
C GLY A 140 -22.22 -2.35 -36.84
N THR A 141 -23.35 -2.47 -36.15
CA THR A 141 -24.01 -1.37 -35.43
C THR A 141 -23.59 -1.27 -33.96
N GLU A 142 -22.90 -2.28 -33.44
CA GLU A 142 -22.52 -2.34 -32.02
C GLU A 142 -21.06 -1.97 -31.78
N THR A 143 -20.79 -1.34 -30.63
CA THR A 143 -19.45 -0.99 -30.17
C THR A 143 -19.20 -1.69 -28.83
N PHE A 144 -18.09 -2.40 -28.72
CA PHE A 144 -17.66 -2.99 -27.46
C PHE A 144 -17.20 -1.90 -26.49
N GLY A 145 -17.65 -1.98 -25.23
CA GLY A 145 -17.37 -1.00 -24.20
C GLY A 145 -18.19 -1.25 -22.93
N ALA A 146 -18.21 -0.26 -22.03
CA ALA A 146 -18.86 -0.37 -20.70
C ALA A 146 -20.34 -0.78 -20.75
N ASP A 147 -21.05 -0.42 -21.81
CA ASP A 147 -22.48 -0.74 -22.00
C ASP A 147 -22.73 -2.15 -22.58
N THR A 148 -21.67 -2.96 -22.75
CA THR A 148 -21.79 -4.33 -23.27
C THR A 148 -22.45 -5.23 -22.22
N PRO A 149 -23.59 -5.89 -22.52
CA PRO A 149 -24.24 -6.76 -21.56
C PRO A 149 -23.32 -7.94 -21.18
N PRO A 150 -23.23 -8.33 -19.89
CA PRO A 150 -22.35 -9.43 -19.46
C PRO A 150 -22.59 -10.75 -20.20
N GLY A 151 -23.84 -11.04 -20.60
CA GLY A 151 -24.19 -12.23 -21.38
C GLY A 151 -23.62 -12.27 -22.81
N ARG A 152 -22.99 -11.18 -23.28
CA ARG A 152 -22.25 -11.11 -24.56
C ARG A 152 -20.77 -11.41 -24.41
N ILE A 153 -20.31 -11.72 -23.19
CA ILE A 153 -18.90 -11.90 -22.85
C ILE A 153 -18.68 -13.34 -22.38
N SER A 154 -17.66 -14.00 -22.95
CA SER A 154 -17.19 -15.32 -22.54
C SER A 154 -15.67 -15.38 -22.54
N ASP A 155 -15.07 -16.47 -22.06
CA ASP A 155 -13.62 -16.70 -22.02
C ASP A 155 -12.84 -15.53 -21.37
N TYR A 156 -13.40 -14.95 -20.30
CA TYR A 156 -12.85 -13.77 -19.65
C TYR A 156 -11.64 -14.08 -18.77
N ARG A 157 -10.62 -13.23 -18.87
CA ARG A 157 -9.50 -13.15 -17.93
C ARG A 157 -8.97 -11.73 -17.88
N GLN A 158 -8.82 -11.16 -16.70
CA GLN A 158 -8.09 -9.90 -16.50
C GLN A 158 -6.98 -10.12 -15.48
N THR A 159 -5.77 -9.68 -15.81
CA THR A 159 -4.57 -9.90 -14.99
C THR A 159 -3.78 -8.60 -14.85
N LEU A 160 -3.44 -8.26 -13.60
CA LEU A 160 -2.43 -7.28 -13.25
C LEU A 160 -1.09 -7.99 -13.03
N PHE A 161 -0.12 -7.70 -13.91
CA PHE A 161 1.25 -8.20 -13.83
C PHE A 161 2.13 -7.24 -13.02
N LEU A 162 2.33 -7.54 -11.73
CA LEU A 162 3.05 -6.67 -10.80
C LEU A 162 4.52 -6.48 -11.20
N ALA A 163 5.14 -7.49 -11.81
CA ALA A 163 6.55 -7.50 -12.20
C ALA A 163 6.90 -6.46 -13.29
N CYS A 164 5.92 -5.98 -14.06
CA CYS A 164 6.11 -5.04 -15.15
C CYS A 164 5.08 -3.90 -15.21
N GLY A 165 4.11 -3.86 -14.29
CA GLY A 165 3.06 -2.84 -14.24
C GLY A 165 2.16 -2.82 -15.47
N LEU A 166 1.75 -4.01 -15.93
CA LEU A 166 0.87 -4.20 -17.09
C LEU A 166 -0.49 -4.73 -16.62
N VAL A 167 -1.57 -4.17 -17.16
CA VAL A 167 -2.90 -4.80 -17.08
C VAL A 167 -3.22 -5.42 -18.45
N ARG A 168 -3.61 -6.70 -18.45
CA ARG A 168 -4.10 -7.41 -19.64
C ARG A 168 -5.51 -7.91 -19.38
N THR A 169 -6.42 -7.69 -20.33
CA THR A 169 -7.76 -8.26 -20.35
C THR A 169 -7.97 -9.03 -21.63
N SER A 170 -8.25 -10.33 -21.54
CA SER A 170 -8.65 -11.18 -22.65
C SER A 170 -10.09 -11.64 -22.48
N LEU A 171 -10.89 -11.59 -23.53
CA LEU A 171 -12.29 -12.04 -23.54
C LEU A 171 -12.77 -12.34 -24.94
N ARG A 172 -13.88 -13.06 -25.06
CA ARG A 172 -14.66 -13.16 -26.30
C ARG A 172 -15.90 -12.28 -26.18
N TRP A 173 -16.06 -11.36 -27.13
CA TRP A 173 -17.28 -10.56 -27.29
C TRP A 173 -18.10 -11.08 -28.46
N THR A 174 -19.41 -11.23 -28.28
CA THR A 174 -20.35 -11.64 -29.34
C THR A 174 -21.43 -10.59 -29.52
N THR A 175 -21.54 -10.00 -30.71
CA THR A 175 -22.57 -9.02 -31.06
C THR A 175 -23.98 -9.64 -31.06
N ALA A 176 -25.02 -8.79 -31.08
CA ALA A 176 -26.41 -9.17 -31.21
C ALA A 176 -26.69 -10.07 -32.42
N ASP A 177 -26.02 -9.81 -33.54
CA ASP A 177 -26.11 -10.60 -34.76
C ASP A 177 -25.16 -11.81 -34.81
N GLY A 178 -24.55 -12.20 -33.67
CA GLY A 178 -23.83 -13.46 -33.53
C GLY A 178 -22.35 -13.44 -33.97
N ARG A 179 -21.79 -12.28 -34.29
CA ARG A 179 -20.36 -12.16 -34.67
C ARG A 179 -19.47 -12.17 -33.44
N ALA A 180 -18.87 -13.33 -33.17
CA ALA A 180 -17.91 -13.51 -32.09
C ALA A 180 -16.50 -13.00 -32.46
N THR A 181 -15.86 -12.28 -31.54
CA THR A 181 -14.50 -11.77 -31.68
C THR A 181 -13.73 -11.97 -30.38
N ASP A 182 -12.59 -12.67 -30.43
CA ASP A 182 -11.68 -12.75 -29.29
C ASP A 182 -10.85 -11.45 -29.22
N LEU A 183 -10.81 -10.82 -28.04
CA LEU A 183 -10.17 -9.54 -27.78
C LEU A 183 -9.09 -9.72 -26.71
N VAL A 184 -7.96 -9.05 -26.90
CA VAL A 184 -6.91 -8.87 -25.88
C VAL A 184 -6.55 -7.39 -25.82
N TYR A 185 -6.88 -6.75 -24.70
CA TYR A 185 -6.42 -5.42 -24.34
C TYR A 185 -5.20 -5.52 -23.44
N GLU A 186 -4.19 -4.71 -23.70
CA GLU A 186 -3.03 -4.52 -22.84
C GLU A 186 -2.84 -3.03 -22.58
N VAL A 187 -2.77 -2.61 -21.31
CA VAL A 187 -2.63 -1.20 -20.89
C VAL A 187 -1.36 -1.04 -20.06
N LEU A 188 -0.57 -0.01 -20.37
CA LEU A 188 0.72 0.28 -19.72
C LEU A 188 0.93 1.79 -19.56
N THR A 189 1.52 2.20 -18.44
CA THR A 189 2.20 3.51 -18.29
C THR A 189 3.72 3.32 -18.40
N ASP A 190 4.41 4.13 -19.20
CA ASP A 190 5.85 3.97 -19.43
C ASP A 190 6.63 4.47 -18.21
N ARG A 191 7.32 3.57 -17.51
CA ARG A 191 8.17 3.94 -16.36
C ARG A 191 9.46 4.66 -16.77
N ARG A 192 9.90 4.52 -18.03
CA ARG A 192 11.09 5.20 -18.56
C ARG A 192 10.79 6.60 -19.05
N HIS A 193 9.66 6.78 -19.72
CA HIS A 193 9.19 8.09 -20.18
C HIS A 193 7.85 8.41 -19.54
N VAL A 194 7.92 8.98 -18.33
CA VAL A 194 6.77 9.08 -17.42
C VAL A 194 5.54 9.79 -17.99
N HIS A 195 5.73 10.68 -18.97
CA HIS A 195 4.69 11.38 -19.71
C HIS A 195 3.99 10.53 -20.80
N ALA A 196 4.21 9.21 -20.87
CA ALA A 196 3.65 8.35 -21.91
C ALA A 196 2.89 7.14 -21.33
N GLY A 197 1.79 6.78 -21.99
CA GLY A 197 1.04 5.55 -21.79
C GLY A 197 0.71 4.88 -23.12
N ALA A 198 0.27 3.63 -23.09
CA ALA A 198 -0.14 2.91 -24.28
C ALA A 198 -1.26 1.91 -24.02
N VAL A 199 -2.04 1.66 -25.07
CA VAL A 199 -3.05 0.59 -25.14
C VAL A 199 -2.80 -0.21 -26.41
N ARG A 200 -2.75 -1.52 -26.30
CA ARG A 200 -2.69 -2.44 -27.44
C ARG A 200 -3.94 -3.30 -27.45
N LEU A 201 -4.66 -3.28 -28.56
CA LEU A 201 -5.78 -4.17 -28.85
C LEU A 201 -5.35 -5.19 -29.89
N THR A 202 -5.44 -6.47 -29.55
CA THR A 202 -5.42 -7.56 -30.51
C THR A 202 -6.82 -8.14 -30.63
N LEU A 203 -7.36 -8.19 -31.85
CA LEU A 203 -8.65 -8.79 -32.15
C LEU A 203 -8.48 -9.99 -33.09
N THR A 204 -9.18 -11.08 -32.79
CA THR A 204 -9.25 -12.29 -33.63
C THR A 204 -10.72 -12.60 -33.94
N PRO A 205 -11.25 -12.08 -35.05
CA PRO A 205 -12.64 -12.31 -35.45
C PRO A 205 -12.91 -13.76 -35.81
N ARG A 206 -14.08 -14.30 -35.46
CA ARG A 206 -14.60 -15.59 -35.94
C ARG A 206 -15.49 -15.45 -37.17
N TRP A 207 -15.42 -14.29 -37.81
CA TRP A 207 -16.22 -13.87 -38.96
C TRP A 207 -15.34 -13.05 -39.90
N SER A 208 -15.81 -12.84 -41.13
CA SER A 208 -15.11 -12.00 -42.11
C SER A 208 -15.97 -10.79 -42.49
N GLY A 209 -15.34 -9.64 -42.72
CA GLY A 209 -16.06 -8.41 -43.05
C GLY A 209 -15.29 -7.15 -42.64
N THR A 210 -16.01 -6.14 -42.17
CA THR A 210 -15.44 -4.86 -41.75
C THR A 210 -15.60 -4.66 -40.25
N ALA A 211 -14.48 -4.41 -39.56
CA ALA A 211 -14.42 -3.91 -38.20
C ALA A 211 -13.87 -2.48 -38.21
N THR A 212 -14.29 -1.65 -37.26
CA THR A 212 -13.73 -0.30 -37.08
C THR A 212 -13.12 -0.18 -35.69
N VAL A 213 -11.89 0.29 -35.61
CA VAL A 213 -11.23 0.60 -34.33
C VAL A 213 -11.01 2.10 -34.22
N THR A 214 -11.44 2.72 -33.13
CA THR A 214 -11.33 4.17 -32.91
C THR A 214 -10.59 4.47 -31.61
N GLY A 215 -9.49 5.21 -31.70
CA GLY A 215 -8.82 5.79 -30.54
C GLY A 215 -9.55 7.05 -30.07
N ARG A 216 -9.97 7.09 -28.81
CA ARG A 216 -10.73 8.22 -28.26
C ARG A 216 -10.12 8.70 -26.93
N LEU A 217 -10.35 9.97 -26.63
CA LEU A 217 -10.24 10.52 -25.27
C LEU A 217 -11.66 10.65 -24.74
N ASP A 218 -11.99 9.96 -23.65
CA ASP A 218 -13.33 10.02 -23.07
C ASP A 218 -13.45 11.16 -22.07
N ALA A 219 -14.09 12.25 -22.48
CA ALA A 219 -14.30 13.43 -21.64
C ALA A 219 -15.15 13.15 -20.39
N ARG A 220 -15.91 12.04 -20.34
CA ARG A 220 -16.67 11.65 -19.13
C ARG A 220 -15.77 11.39 -17.93
N GLY A 221 -14.51 11.01 -18.16
CA GLY A 221 -13.52 10.83 -17.10
C GLY A 221 -12.91 12.13 -16.58
N ALA A 222 -13.07 13.25 -17.29
CA ALA A 222 -12.48 14.52 -16.89
C ALA A 222 -13.24 15.12 -15.71
N ARG A 223 -12.51 15.54 -14.68
CA ARG A 223 -13.06 16.22 -13.49
C ARG A 223 -12.23 17.46 -13.16
N ARG A 224 -12.89 18.56 -12.78
CA ARG A 224 -12.25 19.83 -12.37
C ARG A 224 -11.35 20.44 -13.44
N MET A 225 -11.70 20.24 -14.71
CA MET A 225 -11.01 20.83 -15.85
C MET A 225 -11.96 20.99 -17.04
N THR A 226 -11.63 21.96 -17.89
CA THR A 226 -12.24 22.10 -19.21
C THR A 226 -11.29 21.48 -20.23
N VAL A 227 -11.80 20.57 -21.06
CA VAL A 227 -11.02 19.86 -22.10
C VAL A 227 -11.51 20.32 -23.48
N ALA A 228 -10.58 20.70 -24.35
CA ALA A 228 -10.84 21.05 -25.74
C ALA A 228 -10.71 19.83 -26.68
N ASP A 229 -11.25 19.96 -27.89
CA ASP A 229 -11.28 18.87 -28.89
C ASP A 229 -9.88 18.37 -29.31
N ASP A 230 -8.86 19.23 -29.25
CA ASP A 230 -7.48 18.89 -29.57
C ASP A 230 -6.73 18.18 -28.42
N GLY A 231 -7.42 17.96 -27.30
CA GLY A 231 -6.90 17.32 -26.09
C GLY A 231 -6.18 18.27 -25.14
N THR A 232 -6.12 19.57 -25.43
CA THR A 232 -5.68 20.57 -24.45
C THR A 232 -6.70 20.72 -23.33
N PHE A 233 -6.24 21.07 -22.13
CA PHE A 233 -7.12 21.30 -20.99
C PHE A 233 -6.61 22.41 -20.09
N ARG A 234 -7.52 22.97 -19.29
CA ARG A 234 -7.22 23.91 -18.20
C ARG A 234 -8.00 23.50 -16.95
N THR A 235 -7.30 23.33 -15.82
CA THR A 235 -7.95 23.01 -14.55
C THR A 235 -8.78 24.19 -14.03
N HIS A 236 -9.91 23.88 -13.42
CA HIS A 236 -10.78 24.87 -12.77
C HIS A 236 -10.08 25.42 -11.52
N GLY A 237 -10.23 26.70 -11.22
CA GLY A 237 -9.66 27.38 -10.05
C GLY A 237 -8.14 27.58 -10.07
N THR A 238 -7.35 26.52 -10.22
CA THR A 238 -5.88 26.58 -10.23
C THR A 238 -5.30 27.03 -11.58
N GLY A 239 -6.05 26.86 -12.66
CA GLY A 239 -5.68 27.39 -13.99
C GLY A 239 -4.44 26.74 -14.61
N VAL A 240 -4.12 25.51 -14.23
CA VAL A 240 -3.01 24.73 -14.78
C VAL A 240 -3.39 24.23 -16.17
N GLU A 241 -2.59 24.58 -17.15
CA GLU A 241 -2.76 24.13 -18.53
C GLU A 241 -2.07 22.79 -18.76
N GLY A 242 -2.63 21.98 -19.64
CA GLY A 242 -2.04 20.69 -20.01
C GLY A 242 -2.58 20.16 -21.32
N ALA A 243 -2.08 18.99 -21.72
CA ALA A 243 -2.58 18.31 -22.90
C ALA A 243 -2.49 16.78 -22.77
N VAL A 244 -3.48 16.11 -23.35
CA VAL A 244 -3.49 14.67 -23.60
C VAL A 244 -3.51 14.46 -25.11
N VAL A 245 -2.43 13.90 -25.67
CA VAL A 245 -2.27 13.70 -27.12
C VAL A 245 -2.16 12.22 -27.44
N GLN A 246 -2.85 11.76 -28.49
CA GLN A 246 -2.86 10.35 -28.90
C GLN A 246 -2.34 10.14 -30.33
N THR A 247 -1.61 9.04 -30.52
CA THR A 247 -1.11 8.57 -31.82
C THR A 247 -1.48 7.11 -32.01
N LEU A 248 -2.07 6.76 -33.15
CA LEU A 248 -2.53 5.39 -33.45
C LEU A 248 -1.63 4.70 -34.49
N ARG A 249 -1.26 3.44 -34.23
CA ARG A 249 -0.47 2.57 -35.10
C ARG A 249 -1.29 1.33 -35.52
N PRO A 250 -1.16 0.86 -36.78
CA PRO A 250 -0.30 1.40 -37.85
C PRO A 250 -0.81 2.75 -38.41
N ALA A 251 0.13 3.61 -38.84
CA ALA A 251 -0.13 4.99 -39.27
C ALA A 251 -0.44 5.11 -40.77
N ARG A 252 -1.23 4.18 -41.33
CA ARG A 252 -1.51 4.13 -42.78
C ARG A 252 -2.35 5.32 -43.30
N SER A 253 -3.07 6.00 -42.40
CA SER A 253 -3.84 7.21 -42.71
C SER A 253 -3.85 8.17 -41.51
N PRO A 254 -3.98 9.49 -41.75
CA PRO A 254 -4.27 10.47 -40.71
C PRO A 254 -5.57 10.13 -39.96
N GLY A 255 -5.68 10.54 -38.71
CA GLY A 255 -6.87 10.33 -37.89
C GLY A 255 -6.77 9.14 -36.94
N LEU A 256 -7.79 9.02 -36.09
CA LEU A 256 -7.84 8.09 -34.96
C LEU A 256 -8.76 6.89 -35.20
N THR A 257 -9.32 6.77 -36.40
CA THR A 257 -10.20 5.66 -36.81
C THR A 257 -9.48 4.77 -37.82
N ARG A 258 -9.66 3.45 -37.68
CA ARG A 258 -9.10 2.43 -38.57
C ARG A 258 -10.21 1.49 -39.01
N GLU A 259 -10.51 1.48 -40.30
CA GLU A 259 -11.31 0.43 -40.91
C GLU A 259 -10.41 -0.78 -41.20
N LEU A 260 -10.78 -1.94 -40.67
CA LEU A 260 -10.08 -3.20 -40.82
C LEU A 260 -10.94 -4.16 -41.63
N ARG A 261 -10.40 -4.64 -42.75
CA ARG A 261 -10.97 -5.79 -43.48
C ARG A 261 -10.49 -7.07 -42.81
N VAL A 262 -11.38 -7.65 -42.01
CA VAL A 262 -11.09 -8.79 -41.16
C VAL A 262 -11.46 -10.11 -41.84
N ARG A 263 -10.71 -11.16 -41.52
CA ARG A 263 -10.99 -12.55 -41.92
C ARG A 263 -11.12 -13.41 -40.68
N ALA A 264 -12.02 -14.38 -40.73
CA ALA A 264 -12.21 -15.34 -39.65
C ALA A 264 -10.89 -16.04 -39.29
N GLY A 265 -10.58 -16.13 -38.01
CA GLY A 265 -9.37 -16.76 -37.46
C GLY A 265 -8.08 -15.96 -37.60
N ARG A 266 -8.08 -14.80 -38.27
CA ARG A 266 -6.88 -13.96 -38.41
C ARG A 266 -6.85 -12.88 -37.34
N SER A 267 -5.71 -12.73 -36.67
CA SER A 267 -5.50 -11.68 -35.67
C SER A 267 -5.05 -10.36 -36.30
N TYR A 268 -5.52 -9.26 -35.72
CA TYR A 268 -5.18 -7.90 -36.10
C TYR A 268 -4.80 -7.11 -34.84
N THR A 269 -3.78 -6.28 -34.93
CA THR A 269 -3.31 -5.45 -33.80
C THR A 269 -3.42 -3.97 -34.13
N VAL A 270 -3.96 -3.21 -33.19
CA VAL A 270 -3.97 -1.75 -33.19
C VAL A 270 -3.38 -1.26 -31.88
N GLU A 271 -2.49 -0.28 -31.95
CA GLU A 271 -1.81 0.27 -30.79
C GLU A 271 -2.06 1.77 -30.71
N LYS A 272 -2.42 2.24 -29.52
CA LYS A 272 -2.59 3.65 -29.19
C LYS A 272 -1.52 4.08 -28.21
N TYR A 273 -0.82 5.16 -28.52
CA TYR A 273 0.19 5.77 -27.66
C TYR A 273 -0.27 7.15 -27.23
N VAL A 274 -0.31 7.38 -25.93
CA VAL A 274 -0.73 8.65 -25.34
C VAL A 274 0.47 9.38 -24.76
N GLY A 275 0.45 10.70 -24.88
CA GLY A 275 1.41 11.60 -24.26
C GLY A 275 0.64 12.60 -23.41
N VAL A 276 1.10 12.83 -22.19
CA VAL A 276 0.46 13.68 -21.20
C VAL A 276 1.49 14.59 -20.55
N ASP A 277 1.28 15.89 -20.63
CA ASP A 277 2.14 16.87 -19.96
C ASP A 277 1.33 18.08 -19.48
N THR A 278 1.83 18.77 -18.47
CA THR A 278 1.16 19.92 -17.85
C THR A 278 2.14 21.08 -17.65
N ALA A 279 1.59 22.27 -17.39
CA ALA A 279 2.35 23.46 -17.06
C ALA A 279 3.19 23.31 -15.77
N LEU A 280 2.93 22.27 -14.96
CA LEU A 280 3.73 21.93 -13.78
C LEU A 280 5.11 21.36 -14.14
N THR A 281 5.23 20.74 -15.31
CA THR A 281 6.44 20.03 -15.76
C THR A 281 7.00 20.55 -17.08
N SER A 282 6.27 21.39 -17.81
CA SER A 282 6.68 21.93 -19.10
C SER A 282 6.10 23.32 -19.35
N SER A 283 6.91 24.25 -19.87
CA SER A 283 6.43 25.56 -20.35
C SER A 283 5.60 25.48 -21.64
N THR A 284 5.60 24.32 -22.32
CA THR A 284 4.85 24.09 -23.56
C THR A 284 4.18 22.71 -23.52
N PRO A 285 3.17 22.50 -22.66
CA PRO A 285 2.64 21.17 -22.36
C PRO A 285 2.09 20.45 -23.61
N LEU A 286 1.42 21.15 -24.53
CA LEU A 286 0.93 20.56 -25.77
C LEU A 286 2.06 20.00 -26.65
N ALA A 287 3.15 20.76 -26.81
CA ALA A 287 4.29 20.33 -27.62
C ALA A 287 4.98 19.12 -26.98
N SER A 288 5.14 19.12 -25.65
CA SER A 288 5.77 18.03 -24.90
C SER A 288 4.91 16.75 -24.90
N ALA A 289 3.60 16.87 -24.67
CA ALA A 289 2.66 15.75 -24.78
C ALA A 289 2.67 15.13 -26.19
N ARG A 290 2.66 15.98 -27.23
CA ARG A 290 2.78 15.53 -28.63
C ARG A 290 4.11 14.84 -28.89
N ALA A 291 5.22 15.35 -28.36
CA ALA A 291 6.52 14.72 -28.47
C ALA A 291 6.58 13.37 -27.75
N ALA A 292 5.96 13.25 -26.57
CA ALA A 292 5.88 12.02 -25.79
C ALA A 292 5.09 10.93 -26.54
N SER A 293 3.87 11.24 -27.00
CA SER A 293 3.02 10.33 -27.79
C SER A 293 3.75 9.85 -29.05
N ARG A 294 4.32 10.76 -29.83
CA ARG A 294 5.04 10.42 -31.07
C ARG A 294 6.31 9.61 -30.82
N ARG A 295 7.05 9.91 -29.75
CA ARG A 295 8.25 9.15 -29.36
C ARG A 295 7.86 7.72 -28.98
N ALA A 296 6.83 7.54 -28.15
CA ALA A 296 6.33 6.21 -27.79
C ALA A 296 5.88 5.43 -29.04
N ALA A 297 5.12 6.06 -29.94
CA ALA A 297 4.69 5.47 -31.20
C ALA A 297 5.84 5.16 -32.19
N ARG A 298 6.98 5.85 -32.11
CA ARG A 298 8.19 5.52 -32.89
C ARG A 298 8.96 4.34 -32.30
N ARG A 299 9.00 4.22 -30.97
CA ARG A 299 9.63 3.07 -30.29
C ARG A 299 8.83 1.79 -30.46
N GLY A 300 7.50 1.89 -30.47
CA GLY A 300 6.59 0.75 -30.57
C GLY A 300 6.43 0.00 -29.24
N TRP A 301 5.44 -0.89 -29.20
CA TRP A 301 4.96 -1.56 -28.00
C TRP A 301 6.05 -2.41 -27.37
N ALA A 302 6.68 -3.26 -28.18
CA ALA A 302 7.71 -4.20 -27.72
C ALA A 302 8.86 -3.49 -27.00
N ARG A 303 9.34 -2.36 -27.55
CA ARG A 303 10.44 -1.61 -26.93
C ARG A 303 9.99 -0.85 -25.69
N MET A 304 8.82 -0.21 -25.74
CA MET A 304 8.24 0.51 -24.58
C MET A 304 8.04 -0.44 -23.39
N LEU A 305 7.44 -1.61 -23.62
CA LEU A 305 7.25 -2.63 -22.57
C LEU A 305 8.59 -3.14 -22.02
N ALA A 306 9.55 -3.46 -22.89
CA ALA A 306 10.86 -3.97 -22.45
C ALA A 306 11.64 -2.95 -21.59
N ASP A 307 11.62 -1.66 -21.96
CA ASP A 307 12.28 -0.60 -21.21
C ASP A 307 11.58 -0.32 -19.87
N SER A 308 10.24 -0.25 -19.87
CA SER A 308 9.45 -0.07 -18.66
C SER A 308 9.67 -1.24 -17.68
N ALA A 309 9.61 -2.48 -18.19
CA ALA A 309 9.84 -3.68 -17.39
C ALA A 309 11.27 -3.76 -16.82
N ALA A 310 12.27 -3.19 -17.49
CA ALA A 310 13.63 -3.12 -16.95
C ALA A 310 13.71 -2.23 -15.71
N LEU A 311 12.97 -1.13 -15.68
CA LEU A 311 12.89 -0.25 -14.50
C LEU A 311 12.05 -0.88 -13.40
N TRP A 312 10.95 -1.55 -13.73
CA TRP A 312 10.21 -2.34 -12.75
C TRP A 312 11.07 -3.43 -12.13
N ARG A 313 11.88 -4.18 -12.90
CA ARG A 313 12.81 -5.18 -12.35
C ARG A 313 13.87 -4.57 -11.43
N ARG A 314 14.38 -3.38 -11.77
CA ARG A 314 15.31 -2.66 -10.90
C ARG A 314 14.61 -2.31 -9.59
N ASP A 315 13.41 -1.77 -9.68
CA ASP A 315 12.65 -1.38 -8.50
C ASP A 315 12.36 -2.65 -7.68
N TRP A 316 11.87 -3.75 -8.26
CA TRP A 316 11.68 -5.07 -7.61
C TRP A 316 12.96 -5.79 -7.15
N SER A 317 14.15 -5.21 -7.30
CA SER A 317 15.38 -5.82 -6.76
C SER A 317 15.38 -5.91 -5.22
N SER A 318 14.56 -5.08 -4.56
CA SER A 318 14.20 -5.25 -3.15
C SER A 318 12.81 -5.93 -3.06
N ASP A 319 12.69 -6.99 -2.30
CA ASP A 319 11.45 -7.77 -2.13
C ASP A 319 11.40 -8.33 -0.70
N VAL A 320 10.19 -8.65 -0.25
CA VAL A 320 9.94 -9.37 1.01
C VAL A 320 9.41 -10.74 0.65
N LEU A 321 10.20 -11.76 0.96
CA LEU A 321 9.90 -13.16 0.67
C LEU A 321 9.41 -13.85 1.92
N VAL A 322 8.23 -14.49 1.82
CA VAL A 322 7.59 -15.24 2.91
C VAL A 322 7.28 -16.67 2.46
N PRO A 323 8.31 -17.55 2.34
CA PRO A 323 8.10 -18.95 1.96
C PRO A 323 7.04 -19.63 2.83
N GLY A 324 6.22 -20.49 2.22
CA GLY A 324 5.15 -21.20 2.93
C GLY A 324 3.87 -20.38 3.18
N SER A 325 3.81 -19.12 2.77
CA SER A 325 2.62 -18.26 2.89
C SER A 325 2.29 -17.57 1.56
N PRO A 326 1.71 -18.28 0.57
CA PRO A 326 1.45 -17.74 -0.76
C PRO A 326 0.50 -16.53 -0.77
N ASP A 327 -0.43 -16.45 0.18
CA ASP A 327 -1.36 -15.33 0.31
C ASP A 327 -0.66 -14.08 0.83
N LEU A 328 0.13 -14.21 1.91
CA LEU A 328 0.99 -13.13 2.40
C LEU A 328 1.97 -12.66 1.31
N GLN A 329 2.56 -13.58 0.54
CA GLN A 329 3.46 -13.22 -0.56
C GLN A 329 2.74 -12.38 -1.63
N ARG A 330 1.49 -12.73 -1.97
CA ARG A 330 0.63 -11.98 -2.88
C ARG A 330 0.34 -10.58 -2.33
N TRP A 331 -0.08 -10.49 -1.09
CA TRP A 331 -0.45 -9.21 -0.47
C TRP A 331 0.75 -8.28 -0.30
N LEU A 332 1.92 -8.81 0.06
CA LEU A 332 3.17 -8.05 0.12
C LEU A 332 3.54 -7.42 -1.22
N ARG A 333 3.48 -8.21 -2.30
CA ARG A 333 3.76 -7.70 -3.65
C ARG A 333 2.70 -6.71 -4.11
N ALA A 334 1.42 -6.93 -3.78
CA ALA A 334 0.37 -5.96 -4.09
C ALA A 334 0.53 -4.62 -3.32
N ALA A 335 0.93 -4.70 -2.04
CA ALA A 335 1.22 -3.54 -1.21
C ALA A 335 2.39 -2.72 -1.76
N GLN A 336 3.49 -3.41 -2.08
CA GLN A 336 4.68 -2.79 -2.63
C GLN A 336 4.45 -2.26 -4.05
N TYR A 337 3.66 -2.94 -4.88
CA TYR A 337 3.27 -2.42 -6.19
C TYR A 337 2.57 -1.07 -6.08
N GLY A 338 1.65 -0.90 -5.12
CA GLY A 338 0.93 0.37 -4.97
C GLY A 338 1.84 1.56 -4.67
N LEU A 339 2.79 1.40 -3.75
CA LEU A 339 3.78 2.44 -3.45
C LEU A 339 4.72 2.70 -4.65
N LEU A 340 5.14 1.65 -5.36
CA LEU A 340 5.99 1.80 -6.55
C LEU A 340 5.25 2.43 -7.74
N ALA A 341 3.96 2.18 -7.89
CA ALA A 341 3.13 2.76 -8.95
C ALA A 341 2.83 4.24 -8.67
N ALA A 342 2.83 4.65 -7.40
CA ALA A 342 2.60 6.03 -6.96
C ALA A 342 3.87 6.88 -6.86
N THR A 343 5.07 6.30 -6.98
CA THR A 343 6.34 7.02 -6.81
C THR A 343 7.30 6.88 -7.98
N ARG A 344 8.16 7.89 -8.16
CA ARG A 344 9.26 7.89 -9.14
C ARG A 344 10.44 8.70 -8.64
N THR A 345 11.63 8.37 -9.12
CA THR A 345 12.84 9.14 -8.85
C THR A 345 12.69 10.58 -9.37
N GLY A 346 13.08 11.56 -8.56
CA GLY A 346 13.05 12.98 -8.91
C GLY A 346 11.65 13.58 -9.00
N ALA A 347 10.63 12.95 -8.43
CA ALA A 347 9.37 13.62 -8.14
C ALA A 347 9.51 14.54 -6.92
N SER A 348 8.62 15.54 -6.84
CA SER A 348 8.53 16.50 -5.74
C SER A 348 7.08 16.67 -5.25
N ASP A 349 6.22 15.72 -5.61
CA ASP A 349 4.85 15.60 -5.14
C ASP A 349 4.79 14.41 -4.19
N SER A 350 4.12 14.58 -3.06
CA SER A 350 3.97 13.49 -2.08
C SER A 350 2.92 12.49 -2.54
N VAL A 351 2.69 11.46 -1.73
CA VAL A 351 1.76 10.36 -2.04
C VAL A 351 0.46 10.58 -1.26
N ALA A 352 -0.66 10.67 -1.98
CA ALA A 352 -2.00 10.70 -1.38
C ALA A 352 -2.41 9.30 -0.87
N PRO A 353 -3.37 9.17 0.08
CA PRO A 353 -3.85 7.88 0.58
C PRO A 353 -4.27 6.88 -0.50
N ALA A 354 -4.84 7.35 -1.62
CA ALA A 354 -5.23 6.51 -2.76
C ALA A 354 -4.24 6.53 -3.94
N GLY A 355 -3.05 7.11 -3.75
CA GLY A 355 -2.06 7.33 -4.81
C GLY A 355 -2.64 8.12 -5.99
N ALA A 356 -2.27 7.72 -7.21
CA ALA A 356 -2.83 8.27 -8.46
C ALA A 356 -3.89 7.31 -9.06
N THR A 357 -4.70 6.68 -8.21
CA THR A 357 -5.67 5.64 -8.63
C THR A 357 -7.12 6.07 -8.51
N SER A 358 -7.44 7.06 -7.66
CA SER A 358 -8.78 7.63 -7.48
C SER A 358 -8.65 9.03 -6.86
N ASP A 359 -9.75 9.78 -6.81
CA ASP A 359 -9.84 11.05 -6.09
C ASP A 359 -10.38 10.90 -4.65
N ASN A 360 -10.33 9.69 -4.08
CA ASN A 360 -10.58 9.48 -2.66
C ASN A 360 -9.70 10.40 -1.79
N TYR A 361 -10.24 10.87 -0.67
CA TYR A 361 -9.66 11.95 0.14
C TYR A 361 -9.31 13.23 -0.65
N ALA A 362 -10.05 13.51 -1.73
CA ALA A 362 -9.75 14.58 -2.67
C ALA A 362 -8.34 14.52 -3.30
N GLY A 363 -7.65 13.36 -3.21
CA GLY A 363 -6.25 13.20 -3.59
C GLY A 363 -5.28 14.11 -2.81
N MET A 364 -5.65 14.48 -1.59
CA MET A 364 -4.86 15.34 -0.72
C MET A 364 -3.72 14.58 -0.04
N ILE A 365 -2.71 15.32 0.40
CA ILE A 365 -1.56 14.82 1.16
C ILE A 365 -1.82 15.02 2.65
N PHE A 366 -1.64 13.95 3.41
CA PHE A 366 -1.81 13.87 4.87
C PHE A 366 -0.50 13.44 5.53
N TRP A 367 -0.50 13.33 6.86
CA TRP A 367 0.57 12.66 7.64
C TRP A 367 0.80 11.21 7.17
N ASP A 368 -0.17 10.61 6.48
CA ASP A 368 -0.10 9.26 5.94
C ASP A 368 1.13 8.99 5.09
N ALA A 369 1.52 10.01 4.31
CA ALA A 369 2.69 9.91 3.46
C ALA A 369 3.95 9.69 4.31
N GLU A 370 4.14 10.47 5.38
CA GLU A 370 5.31 10.45 6.25
C GLU A 370 5.33 9.23 7.20
N THR A 371 4.20 8.90 7.83
CA THR A 371 4.15 7.90 8.91
C THR A 371 3.94 6.48 8.39
N TRP A 372 3.12 6.32 7.34
CA TRP A 372 2.68 4.98 6.91
C TRP A 372 3.34 4.51 5.61
N MET A 373 3.40 5.37 4.58
CA MET A 373 3.89 4.96 3.25
C MET A 373 5.40 5.08 3.10
N TYR A 374 5.96 6.17 3.61
CA TYR A 374 7.35 6.55 3.46
C TYR A 374 8.36 5.58 4.11
N PRO A 375 8.17 5.04 5.34
CA PRO A 375 9.23 4.29 6.01
C PRO A 375 9.63 3.00 5.30
N GLY A 376 8.67 2.27 4.74
CA GLY A 376 8.94 1.05 3.94
C GLY A 376 9.73 1.36 2.65
N LEU A 377 9.41 2.48 2.00
CA LEU A 377 10.19 2.97 0.86
C LEU A 377 11.57 3.42 1.31
N LEU A 378 11.71 4.14 2.42
CA LEU A 378 13.00 4.63 2.91
C LEU A 378 13.96 3.49 3.20
N ALA A 379 13.47 2.41 3.81
CA ALA A 379 14.25 1.23 4.16
C ALA A 379 14.81 0.48 2.93
N THR A 380 14.22 0.65 1.74
CA THR A 380 14.55 -0.15 0.53
C THR A 380 15.00 0.68 -0.66
N ARG A 381 14.45 1.89 -0.83
CA ARG A 381 14.54 2.79 -1.99
C ARG A 381 14.45 4.27 -1.55
N PRO A 382 15.46 4.77 -0.81
CA PRO A 382 15.47 6.17 -0.34
C PRO A 382 15.33 7.18 -1.48
N GLU A 383 15.73 6.83 -2.71
CA GLU A 383 15.56 7.65 -3.91
C GLU A 383 14.10 7.83 -4.36
N LEU A 384 13.20 6.91 -4.00
CA LEU A 384 11.75 7.04 -4.22
C LEU A 384 11.07 7.70 -3.02
N ALA A 385 11.47 7.32 -1.80
CA ALA A 385 10.96 7.90 -0.56
C ALA A 385 11.19 9.42 -0.48
N ARG A 386 12.28 9.90 -1.10
CA ARG A 386 12.66 11.32 -1.16
C ARG A 386 11.51 12.26 -1.59
N THR A 387 10.59 11.81 -2.45
CA THR A 387 9.48 12.67 -2.94
C THR A 387 8.62 13.25 -1.82
N VAL A 388 8.45 12.52 -0.72
CA VAL A 388 7.64 12.92 0.44
C VAL A 388 8.26 14.12 1.16
N VAL A 389 9.55 14.05 1.48
CA VAL A 389 10.27 15.16 2.15
C VAL A 389 10.54 16.34 1.21
N GLU A 390 10.73 16.09 -0.10
CA GLU A 390 10.89 17.17 -1.09
C GLU A 390 9.58 17.94 -1.30
N TYR A 391 8.43 17.29 -1.21
CA TYR A 391 7.13 17.97 -1.23
C TYR A 391 7.01 18.96 -0.08
N ARG A 392 7.34 18.53 1.16
CA ARG A 392 7.30 19.41 2.34
C ARG A 392 8.29 20.58 2.20
N TYR A 393 9.47 20.34 1.64
CA TYR A 393 10.39 21.42 1.30
C TYR A 393 9.81 22.39 0.26
N ARG A 394 9.17 21.88 -0.80
CA ARG A 394 8.57 22.69 -1.88
C ARG A 394 7.45 23.59 -1.34
N THR A 395 6.67 23.13 -0.36
CA THR A 395 5.52 23.86 0.21
C THR A 395 5.85 24.67 1.47
N ARG A 396 7.12 24.72 1.90
CA ARG A 396 7.55 25.38 3.16
C ARG A 396 7.22 26.87 3.23
N ASP A 397 7.22 27.59 2.11
CA ASP A 397 6.93 29.02 2.11
C ASP A 397 5.44 29.28 2.41
N ALA A 398 4.55 28.41 1.94
CA ALA A 398 3.14 28.41 2.34
C ALA A 398 2.98 28.03 3.81
N ALA A 399 3.73 27.03 4.30
CA ALA A 399 3.70 26.65 5.71
C ALA A 399 4.15 27.78 6.65
N ARG A 400 5.14 28.58 6.24
CA ARG A 400 5.55 29.80 6.95
C ARG A 400 4.43 30.85 6.98
N ALA A 401 3.78 31.08 5.84
CA ALA A 401 2.66 32.00 5.76
C ALA A 401 1.46 31.54 6.62
N ASN A 402 1.21 30.22 6.69
CA ASN A 402 0.17 29.66 7.54
C ASN A 402 0.48 29.88 9.03
N ALA A 403 1.71 29.63 9.47
CA ALA A 403 2.12 29.86 10.86
C ALA A 403 1.89 31.34 11.26
N ALA A 404 2.36 32.27 10.42
CA ALA A 404 2.18 33.70 10.66
C ALA A 404 0.69 34.11 10.71
N LYS A 405 -0.17 33.56 9.84
CA LYS A 405 -1.62 33.80 9.87
C LYS A 405 -2.27 33.32 11.17
N LEU A 406 -1.74 32.26 11.78
CA LEU A 406 -2.22 31.70 13.03
C LEU A 406 -1.59 32.34 14.28
N GLY A 407 -0.68 33.30 14.09
CA GLY A 407 0.02 33.97 15.20
C GLY A 407 1.17 33.16 15.79
N TYR A 408 1.72 32.20 15.05
CA TYR A 408 2.87 31.39 15.45
C TYR A 408 4.10 31.71 14.60
N ASP A 409 5.28 31.40 15.15
CA ASP A 409 6.53 31.42 14.41
C ASP A 409 6.71 30.12 13.61
N GLY A 410 7.75 30.09 12.77
CA GLY A 410 8.18 28.83 12.15
C GLY A 410 7.34 28.36 10.96
N LEU A 411 7.04 27.06 10.92
CA LEU A 411 6.34 26.38 9.82
C LEU A 411 5.12 25.62 10.33
N PHE A 412 3.97 25.88 9.72
CA PHE A 412 2.72 25.17 9.96
C PHE A 412 2.16 24.59 8.67
N TYR A 413 2.28 23.27 8.50
CA TYR A 413 1.65 22.54 7.40
C TYR A 413 0.18 22.26 7.74
N PRO A 414 -0.76 22.50 6.82
CA PRO A 414 -2.18 22.19 7.05
C PRO A 414 -2.40 20.68 7.10
N TRP A 415 -3.43 20.24 7.84
CA TRP A 415 -3.78 18.82 7.98
C TRP A 415 -3.91 18.10 6.64
N THR A 416 -4.60 18.73 5.69
CA THR A 416 -4.66 18.27 4.30
C THR A 416 -4.01 19.29 3.37
N SER A 417 -3.16 18.82 2.47
CA SER A 417 -2.36 19.66 1.59
C SER A 417 -2.48 19.21 0.12
N ALA A 418 -2.42 20.14 -0.83
CA ALA A 418 -2.58 19.92 -2.26
C ALA A 418 -1.37 20.47 -3.03
N SER A 419 -1.59 21.41 -3.96
CA SER A 419 -0.54 21.87 -4.87
C SER A 419 0.54 22.71 -4.21
N ARG A 420 0.21 23.56 -3.21
CA ARG A 420 1.11 24.56 -2.62
C ARG A 420 1.22 24.50 -1.10
N GLY A 421 0.33 23.80 -0.39
CA GLY A 421 0.31 23.71 1.07
C GLY A 421 -0.36 24.88 1.77
N ARG A 422 -1.32 25.53 1.11
CA ARG A 422 -2.06 26.67 1.67
C ARG A 422 -3.19 26.24 2.58
N LEU A 423 -3.24 26.78 3.80
CA LEU A 423 -4.28 26.46 4.77
C LEU A 423 -5.70 26.84 4.28
N ASP A 424 -5.84 28.03 3.69
CA ASP A 424 -7.13 28.63 3.32
C ASP A 424 -7.79 27.99 2.09
N SER A 425 -6.99 27.64 1.08
CA SER A 425 -7.50 27.14 -0.21
C SER A 425 -7.35 25.63 -0.41
N GLU A 426 -6.70 24.92 0.50
CA GLU A 426 -6.45 23.48 0.34
C GLU A 426 -6.98 22.66 1.52
N CYS A 427 -6.90 23.18 2.76
CA CYS A 427 -7.26 22.37 3.91
C CYS A 427 -8.77 22.08 3.98
N GLN A 428 -9.16 20.80 4.06
CA GLN A 428 -10.55 20.35 3.92
C GLN A 428 -11.28 20.19 5.27
N SER A 429 -10.57 19.87 6.37
CA SER A 429 -11.16 19.50 7.67
C SER A 429 -11.28 20.71 8.62
N TRP A 430 -12.24 21.58 8.34
CA TRP A 430 -12.57 22.74 9.20
C TRP A 430 -13.63 22.42 10.25
N ASP A 431 -14.45 21.39 10.02
CA ASP A 431 -15.43 20.87 10.97
C ASP A 431 -15.42 19.33 10.90
N PRO A 432 -14.84 18.63 11.90
CA PRO A 432 -14.08 19.18 13.04
C PRO A 432 -12.81 19.94 12.61
N PRO A 433 -12.29 20.89 13.43
CA PRO A 433 -11.26 21.85 13.03
C PRO A 433 -9.82 21.28 12.98
N HIS A 434 -9.65 20.05 12.46
CA HIS A 434 -8.36 19.38 12.33
C HIS A 434 -7.32 20.21 11.55
N CYS A 435 -7.77 21.03 10.59
CA CYS A 435 -6.92 22.02 9.90
C CYS A 435 -6.13 22.93 10.84
N LEU A 436 -6.65 23.16 12.06
CA LEU A 436 -6.07 24.03 13.07
C LEU A 436 -5.56 23.26 14.30
N THR A 437 -6.17 22.13 14.65
CA THR A 437 -5.93 21.45 15.94
C THR A 437 -5.12 20.17 15.82
N GLN A 438 -5.09 19.51 14.67
CA GLN A 438 -4.35 18.25 14.48
C GLN A 438 -2.88 18.51 14.14
N ASN A 439 -2.19 19.10 15.11
CA ASN A 439 -0.87 19.71 14.93
C ASN A 439 0.28 18.71 14.92
N HIS A 440 0.05 17.45 15.32
CA HIS A 440 1.10 16.42 15.33
C HIS A 440 1.77 16.23 13.97
N LEU A 441 1.07 16.55 12.86
CA LEU A 441 1.61 16.59 11.50
C LEU A 441 2.96 17.32 11.41
N GLN A 442 3.16 18.41 12.17
CA GLN A 442 4.44 19.12 12.13
C GLN A 442 5.56 18.22 12.63
N GLY A 443 5.31 17.51 13.73
CA GLY A 443 6.23 16.52 14.28
C GLY A 443 6.44 15.33 13.35
N ASP A 444 5.40 14.83 12.69
CA ASP A 444 5.51 13.73 11.72
C ASP A 444 6.41 14.09 10.53
N VAL A 445 6.28 15.31 10.02
CA VAL A 445 7.17 15.86 8.97
C VAL A 445 8.60 15.95 9.47
N ALA A 446 8.83 16.46 10.68
CA ALA A 446 10.17 16.55 11.26
C ALA A 446 10.80 15.15 11.43
N LEU A 447 10.03 14.18 11.90
CA LEU A 447 10.47 12.79 12.05
C LEU A 447 10.89 12.19 10.71
N ALA A 448 10.08 12.34 9.65
CA ALA A 448 10.41 11.84 8.32
C ALA A 448 11.67 12.53 7.74
N VAL A 449 11.85 13.84 7.96
CA VAL A 449 13.04 14.58 7.55
C VAL A 449 14.29 14.06 8.27
N TRP A 450 14.20 13.82 9.58
CA TRP A 450 15.29 13.27 10.37
C TRP A 450 15.64 11.85 9.92
N GLN A 451 14.64 10.99 9.73
CA GLN A 451 14.81 9.63 9.21
C GLN A 451 15.48 9.63 7.83
N TYR A 452 15.13 10.57 6.93
CA TYR A 452 15.79 10.69 5.62
C TYR A 452 17.30 10.93 5.77
N TRP A 453 17.69 11.84 6.66
CA TRP A 453 19.09 12.11 6.97
C TRP A 453 19.78 10.87 7.55
N LEU A 454 19.15 10.18 8.52
CA LEU A 454 19.72 8.96 9.09
C LEU A 454 19.96 7.90 8.01
N ALA A 455 18.98 7.67 7.14
CA ALA A 455 19.01 6.68 6.08
C ALA A 455 20.03 6.99 4.98
N THR A 456 20.24 8.26 4.63
CA THR A 456 21.08 8.66 3.49
C THR A 456 22.47 9.12 3.88
N GLY A 457 22.62 9.76 5.05
CA GLY A 457 23.83 10.46 5.43
C GLY A 457 24.15 11.65 4.51
N ASP A 458 23.17 12.17 3.77
CA ASP A 458 23.35 13.30 2.86
C ASP A 458 23.37 14.62 3.64
N ARG A 459 24.58 15.08 3.96
CA ARG A 459 24.79 16.26 4.81
C ARG A 459 24.51 17.56 4.05
N ALA A 460 24.72 17.56 2.73
CA ALA A 460 24.39 18.70 1.88
C ALA A 460 22.87 18.87 1.82
N TRP A 461 22.13 17.77 1.60
CA TRP A 461 20.68 17.78 1.69
C TRP A 461 20.19 18.21 3.07
N LEU A 462 20.78 17.70 4.17
CA LEU A 462 20.42 18.14 5.51
C LEU A 462 20.64 19.65 5.67
N ALA A 463 21.73 20.22 5.15
CA ALA A 463 22.01 21.65 5.26
C ALA A 463 21.06 22.53 4.42
N GLU A 464 20.75 22.11 3.20
CA GLU A 464 20.02 22.90 2.21
C GLU A 464 18.50 22.70 2.27
N ARG A 465 18.06 21.48 2.62
CA ARG A 465 16.65 21.05 2.55
C ARG A 465 16.11 20.62 3.91
N GLY A 466 16.83 19.77 4.63
CA GLY A 466 16.38 19.25 5.93
C GLY A 466 16.35 20.30 7.04
N TRP A 467 17.39 21.12 7.14
CA TRP A 467 17.55 22.14 8.18
C TRP A 467 16.45 23.20 8.15
N PRO A 468 16.13 23.83 7.00
CA PRO A 468 15.01 24.78 6.93
C PRO A 468 13.67 24.21 7.40
N LEU A 469 13.45 22.90 7.23
CA LEU A 469 12.25 22.20 7.71
C LEU A 469 12.32 21.98 9.22
N LEU A 470 13.38 21.32 9.72
CA LEU A 470 13.54 21.00 11.13
C LEU A 470 13.55 22.26 12.02
N SER A 471 14.33 23.28 11.65
CA SER A 471 14.40 24.52 12.42
C SER A 471 13.07 25.27 12.41
N GLY A 472 12.41 25.32 11.26
CA GLY A 472 11.12 26.00 11.12
C GLY A 472 10.01 25.32 11.92
N ILE A 473 9.97 23.99 11.95
CA ILE A 473 9.02 23.24 12.77
C ILE A 473 9.35 23.37 14.27
N ALA A 474 10.64 23.41 14.63
CA ALA A 474 11.06 23.67 16.01
C ALA A 474 10.63 25.06 16.50
N ASP A 475 10.76 26.09 15.67
CA ASP A 475 10.26 27.43 15.98
C ASP A 475 8.73 27.46 16.16
N PHE A 476 7.99 26.72 15.34
CA PHE A 476 6.54 26.55 15.53
C PHE A 476 6.23 25.97 16.91
N TRP A 477 6.80 24.81 17.26
CA TRP A 477 6.52 24.17 18.55
C TRP A 477 6.93 25.04 19.75
N ALA A 478 8.07 25.73 19.65
CA ALA A 478 8.53 26.63 20.71
C ALA A 478 7.60 27.84 20.89
N SER A 479 7.01 28.37 19.82
CA SER A 479 6.02 29.46 19.89
C SER A 479 4.62 28.99 20.30
N ARG A 480 4.29 27.72 20.04
CA ARG A 480 2.96 27.13 20.27
C ARG A 480 2.75 26.62 21.69
N ALA A 481 3.81 26.16 22.35
CA ALA A 481 3.76 25.61 23.70
C ALA A 481 3.52 26.71 24.75
N THR A 482 2.68 26.41 25.74
CA THR A 482 2.35 27.33 26.83
C THR A 482 3.07 26.91 28.11
N ALA A 483 3.80 27.82 28.74
CA ALA A 483 4.43 27.55 30.04
C ALA A 483 3.37 27.46 31.14
N ASN A 484 3.52 26.47 32.02
CA ASN A 484 2.69 26.26 33.20
C ASN A 484 3.34 26.90 34.44
N PRO A 485 2.55 27.23 35.49
CA PRO A 485 3.09 27.78 36.74
C PRO A 485 4.10 26.87 37.46
N ASP A 486 4.05 25.56 37.22
CA ASP A 486 4.95 24.56 37.79
C ASP A 486 6.27 24.39 37.02
N GLY A 487 6.48 25.20 35.97
CA GLY A 487 7.67 25.15 35.12
C GLY A 487 7.62 24.13 33.98
N SER A 488 6.57 23.31 33.90
CA SER A 488 6.30 22.45 32.74
C SER A 488 5.68 23.23 31.58
N TRP A 489 5.47 22.57 30.44
CA TRP A 489 4.85 23.15 29.25
C TRP A 489 3.69 22.28 28.79
N SER A 490 2.64 22.92 28.29
CA SER A 490 1.47 22.25 27.75
C SER A 490 1.16 22.70 26.33
N ILE A 491 0.54 21.82 25.55
CA ILE A 491 -0.06 22.15 24.26
C ILE A 491 -1.57 21.92 24.39
N VAL A 492 -2.31 23.04 24.45
CA VAL A 492 -3.77 23.05 24.63
C VAL A 492 -4.49 23.03 23.28
N ASN A 493 -5.75 22.60 23.26
CA ASN A 493 -6.63 22.62 22.08
C ASN A 493 -6.03 21.88 20.87
N VAL A 494 -5.75 20.59 21.06
CA VAL A 494 -5.24 19.70 20.01
C VAL A 494 -6.23 18.60 19.67
N ALA A 495 -6.11 18.06 18.46
CA ALA A 495 -6.62 16.75 18.10
C ALA A 495 -5.41 15.81 17.94
N GLY A 496 -5.48 14.61 18.51
CA GLY A 496 -4.45 13.58 18.36
C GLY A 496 -4.65 12.79 17.05
N PRO A 497 -3.83 11.75 16.81
CA PRO A 497 -4.14 10.74 15.81
C PRO A 497 -5.52 10.12 15.98
N ASP A 498 -6.02 9.94 17.21
CA ASP A 498 -7.41 9.58 17.43
C ASP A 498 -8.34 10.78 17.19
N GLU A 499 -8.97 10.77 16.02
CA GLU A 499 -9.87 11.84 15.59
C GLU A 499 -11.23 11.84 16.30
N TYR A 500 -11.51 10.89 17.21
CA TYR A 500 -12.66 10.99 18.12
C TYR A 500 -12.39 11.99 19.26
N SER A 501 -11.13 12.31 19.53
CA SER A 501 -10.70 13.19 20.62
C SER A 501 -10.27 14.57 20.09
N ASN A 502 -11.15 15.56 20.21
CA ASN A 502 -10.95 16.92 19.69
C ASN A 502 -10.88 17.97 20.80
N GLY A 503 -10.00 18.98 20.64
CA GLY A 503 -9.89 20.11 21.56
C GLY A 503 -9.28 19.74 22.93
N VAL A 504 -8.56 18.62 23.01
CA VAL A 504 -7.95 18.14 24.26
C VAL A 504 -6.68 18.91 24.61
N THR A 505 -6.21 18.75 25.85
CA THR A 505 -4.94 19.33 26.32
C THR A 505 -3.92 18.24 26.57
N ASP A 506 -2.67 18.50 26.22
CA ASP A 506 -1.54 17.58 26.40
C ASP A 506 -1.79 16.20 25.76
N GLY A 507 -2.24 16.21 24.50
CA GLY A 507 -2.32 15.01 23.68
C GLY A 507 -0.95 14.33 23.61
N VAL A 508 -0.86 13.10 24.08
CA VAL A 508 0.41 12.46 24.43
C VAL A 508 1.29 12.24 23.20
N TYR A 509 0.71 11.80 22.08
CA TYR A 509 1.44 11.69 20.83
C TYR A 509 1.91 13.06 20.34
N THR A 510 1.02 14.07 20.34
CA THR A 510 1.34 15.43 19.91
C THR A 510 2.50 16.02 20.71
N ASN A 511 2.47 15.91 22.03
CA ASN A 511 3.54 16.43 22.90
C ASN A 511 4.84 15.64 22.70
N ALA A 512 4.78 14.31 22.59
CA ALA A 512 5.96 13.48 22.38
C ALA A 512 6.63 13.75 21.02
N VAL A 513 5.86 13.82 19.94
CA VAL A 513 6.40 14.10 18.60
C VAL A 513 6.92 15.55 18.50
N ALA A 514 6.30 16.51 19.20
CA ALA A 514 6.82 17.87 19.30
C ALA A 514 8.17 17.91 20.03
N ALA A 515 8.29 17.22 21.17
CA ALA A 515 9.55 17.12 21.90
C ALA A 515 10.65 16.43 21.08
N THR A 516 10.31 15.38 20.34
CA THR A 516 11.24 14.71 19.41
C THR A 516 11.68 15.64 18.29
N ALA A 517 10.77 16.36 17.65
CA ALA A 517 11.10 17.33 16.60
C ALA A 517 12.05 18.44 17.07
N LEU A 518 11.82 18.98 18.28
CA LEU A 518 12.68 19.98 18.91
C LEU A 518 14.09 19.41 19.17
N ARG A 519 14.19 18.19 19.69
CA ARG A 519 15.48 17.50 19.95
C ARG A 519 16.23 17.19 18.64
N ASP A 520 15.54 16.74 17.61
CA ASP A 520 16.12 16.47 16.30
C ASP A 520 16.62 17.76 15.65
N ALA A 521 15.92 18.89 15.81
CA ALA A 521 16.38 20.19 15.35
C ALA A 521 17.66 20.65 16.09
N VAL A 522 17.72 20.50 17.42
CA VAL A 522 18.95 20.77 18.20
C VAL A 522 20.11 19.89 17.73
N ARG A 523 19.84 18.60 17.47
CA ARG A 523 20.84 17.66 16.97
C ARG A 523 21.31 18.04 15.57
N ALA A 524 20.40 18.39 14.66
CA ALA A 524 20.73 18.85 13.31
C ALA A 524 21.55 20.15 13.33
N ALA A 525 21.23 21.11 14.21
CA ALA A 525 22.01 22.32 14.41
C ALA A 525 23.45 22.01 14.79
N THR A 526 23.61 21.12 15.78
CA THR A 526 24.93 20.65 16.25
C THR A 526 25.70 20.00 15.13
N LEU A 527 25.06 19.08 14.39
CA LEU A 527 25.68 18.41 13.26
C LEU A 527 26.16 19.44 12.24
N LEU A 528 25.36 20.45 11.90
CA LEU A 528 25.67 21.46 10.88
C LEU A 528 26.56 22.60 11.37
N GLY A 529 26.92 22.66 12.66
CA GLY A 529 27.66 23.78 13.24
C GLY A 529 26.86 25.09 13.27
N ARG A 530 25.53 24.98 13.45
CA ARG A 530 24.59 26.12 13.54
C ARG A 530 24.16 26.34 14.99
N PRO A 531 23.82 27.58 15.39
CA PRO A 531 23.25 27.84 16.70
C PRO A 531 21.83 27.23 16.81
N ALA A 532 21.52 26.65 17.97
CA ALA A 532 20.17 26.22 18.34
C ALA A 532 19.65 27.13 19.47
N PRO A 533 18.44 27.72 19.34
CA PRO A 533 17.79 28.44 20.42
C PRO A 533 17.65 27.56 21.68
N ALA A 534 18.08 28.08 22.83
CA ALA A 534 17.96 27.38 24.12
C ALA A 534 16.49 27.09 24.50
N ALA A 535 15.54 27.86 23.96
CA ALA A 535 14.11 27.63 24.12
C ALA A 535 13.69 26.26 23.58
N TRP A 536 14.28 25.78 22.48
CA TRP A 536 13.88 24.49 21.89
C TRP A 536 14.10 23.34 22.87
N GLN A 537 15.28 23.26 23.49
CA GLN A 537 15.59 22.22 24.48
C GLN A 537 14.72 22.37 25.74
N ARG A 538 14.56 23.60 26.25
CA ARG A 538 13.74 23.86 27.45
C ARG A 538 12.28 23.44 27.27
N VAL A 539 11.68 23.71 26.11
CA VAL A 539 10.31 23.28 25.80
C VAL A 539 10.27 21.75 25.65
N ALA A 540 11.20 21.16 24.90
CA ALA A 540 11.21 19.71 24.68
C ALA A 540 11.29 18.89 25.97
N ASP A 541 12.08 19.35 26.94
CA ASP A 541 12.25 18.66 28.22
C ASP A 541 11.15 18.95 29.23
N GLY A 542 10.42 20.05 29.05
CA GLY A 542 9.34 20.45 29.96
C GLY A 542 7.93 20.11 29.47
N LEU A 543 7.74 19.66 28.22
CA LEU A 543 6.43 19.25 27.71
C LEU A 543 5.86 18.10 28.55
N ARG A 544 4.62 18.26 29.01
CA ARG A 544 3.92 17.23 29.79
C ARG A 544 3.60 16.02 28.92
N ILE A 545 3.90 14.84 29.44
CA ILE A 545 3.54 13.55 28.83
C ILE A 545 2.65 12.82 29.84
N PRO A 546 1.32 12.84 29.67
CA PRO A 546 0.40 12.24 30.64
C PRO A 546 0.69 10.75 30.87
N TYR A 547 0.90 10.38 32.13
CA TYR A 547 1.27 9.02 32.52
C TYR A 547 0.60 8.65 33.85
N ASP A 548 0.01 7.45 33.90
CA ASP A 548 -0.52 6.84 35.11
C ASP A 548 0.49 5.80 35.63
N PRO A 549 1.23 6.10 36.72
CA PRO A 549 2.26 5.20 37.24
C PRO A 549 1.71 3.97 37.96
N GLU A 550 0.45 4.00 38.42
CA GLU A 550 -0.18 2.85 39.10
C GLU A 550 -0.55 1.78 38.07
N ARG A 551 -1.19 2.21 36.97
CA ARG A 551 -1.56 1.33 35.86
C ARG A 551 -0.42 1.08 34.87
N LYS A 552 0.66 1.86 34.96
CA LYS A 552 1.77 1.91 33.99
C LYS A 552 1.33 2.17 32.56
N ILE A 553 0.35 3.05 32.38
CA ILE A 553 -0.16 3.42 31.06
C ILE A 553 0.11 4.89 30.78
N PHE A 554 0.51 5.20 29.56
CA PHE A 554 0.43 6.58 29.08
C PHE A 554 -1.03 6.94 28.82
N LEU A 555 -1.48 8.09 29.32
CA LEU A 555 -2.82 8.58 29.05
C LEU A 555 -2.80 9.32 27.73
N GLN A 556 -3.81 9.10 26.89
CA GLN A 556 -3.87 9.67 25.55
C GLN A 556 -3.85 11.20 25.54
N TYR A 557 -4.45 11.81 26.55
CA TYR A 557 -4.41 13.24 26.81
C TYR A 557 -4.68 13.49 28.30
N ALA A 558 -4.46 14.71 28.77
CA ALA A 558 -4.73 15.06 30.16
C ALA A 558 -6.21 14.84 30.51
N GLY A 559 -6.47 13.96 31.50
CA GLY A 559 -7.82 13.64 31.94
C GLY A 559 -8.53 12.54 31.14
N TYR A 560 -7.83 11.82 30.25
CA TYR A 560 -8.41 10.68 29.53
C TYR A 560 -8.87 9.55 30.47
N THR A 561 -10.11 9.08 30.27
CA THR A 561 -10.79 8.12 31.17
C THR A 561 -10.96 6.71 30.56
N GLY A 562 -10.41 6.46 29.36
CA GLY A 562 -10.46 5.15 28.72
C GLY A 562 -11.59 4.96 27.69
N SER A 563 -12.03 6.04 27.02
CA SER A 563 -12.99 5.97 25.92
C SER A 563 -12.43 5.23 24.70
N THR A 564 -13.32 4.71 23.85
CA THR A 564 -12.97 4.13 22.54
C THR A 564 -12.20 5.13 21.68
N ILE A 565 -11.19 4.65 20.96
CA ILE A 565 -10.33 5.45 20.07
C ILE A 565 -10.50 4.98 18.62
N LYS A 566 -10.44 5.91 17.67
CA LYS A 566 -10.58 5.61 16.23
C LYS A 566 -9.43 4.77 15.69
N GLN A 567 -8.20 5.10 16.09
CA GLN A 567 -6.97 4.53 15.54
C GLN A 567 -5.78 4.70 16.50
N ALA A 568 -4.64 4.07 16.17
CA ALA A 568 -3.41 4.17 16.95
C ALA A 568 -3.01 5.63 17.25
N ASP A 569 -2.86 5.94 18.53
CA ASP A 569 -2.46 7.25 19.06
C ASP A 569 -1.33 7.07 20.08
N THR A 570 -1.66 6.70 21.32
CA THR A 570 -0.67 6.53 22.40
C THR A 570 0.37 5.46 22.11
N VAL A 571 -0.02 4.37 21.43
CA VAL A 571 0.91 3.28 21.08
C VAL A 571 2.03 3.76 20.14
N LEU A 572 1.83 4.86 19.40
CA LEU A 572 2.84 5.44 18.53
C LEU A 572 4.06 5.99 19.29
N LEU A 573 3.96 6.15 20.61
CA LEU A 573 5.10 6.41 21.49
C LEU A 573 6.16 5.30 21.38
N THR A 574 5.76 4.03 21.22
CA THR A 574 6.69 2.90 21.06
C THR A 574 7.30 2.91 19.66
N TYR A 575 6.46 2.79 18.63
CA TYR A 575 6.86 2.96 17.23
C TYR A 575 5.92 3.94 16.53
N PRO A 576 6.43 5.00 15.87
CA PRO A 576 7.83 5.17 15.46
C PRO A 576 8.73 5.97 16.41
N LEU A 577 8.21 6.52 17.51
CA LEU A 577 8.94 7.53 18.29
C LEU A 577 10.08 6.99 19.16
N GLU A 578 10.06 5.70 19.53
CA GLU A 578 11.00 5.14 20.51
C GLU A 578 11.04 5.95 21.82
N TRP A 579 9.87 6.45 22.26
CA TRP A 579 9.74 7.26 23.46
C TRP A 579 10.21 6.46 24.69
N PRO A 580 10.99 7.05 25.60
CA PRO A 580 11.45 6.36 26.79
C PRO A 580 10.26 5.93 27.69
N MET A 581 10.23 4.65 28.03
CA MET A 581 9.20 4.06 28.89
C MET A 581 9.85 3.20 29.97
N GLU A 582 9.26 3.18 31.16
CA GLU A 582 9.70 2.27 32.21
C GLU A 582 9.30 0.81 31.93
N PRO A 583 9.95 -0.19 32.56
CA PRO A 583 9.63 -1.59 32.34
C PRO A 583 8.15 -1.94 32.58
N GLY A 584 7.55 -2.58 31.57
CA GLY A 584 6.14 -2.97 31.55
C GLY A 584 5.18 -1.92 31.00
N ALA A 585 5.57 -0.65 30.91
CA ALA A 585 4.66 0.41 30.49
C ALA A 585 4.25 0.30 29.00
N ALA A 586 5.17 -0.13 28.13
CA ALA A 586 4.88 -0.35 26.71
C ALA A 586 3.84 -1.48 26.51
N ALA A 587 4.00 -2.60 27.23
CA ALA A 587 3.06 -3.72 27.19
C ALA A 587 1.68 -3.31 27.72
N ALA A 588 1.63 -2.71 28.91
CA ALA A 588 0.38 -2.25 29.51
C ALA A 588 -0.34 -1.22 28.64
N THR A 589 0.41 -0.29 28.02
CA THR A 589 -0.14 0.70 27.09
C THR A 589 -0.70 0.03 25.83
N LEU A 590 0.04 -0.90 25.21
CA LEU A 590 -0.45 -1.63 24.03
C LEU A 590 -1.73 -2.40 24.33
N ASP A 591 -1.76 -3.19 25.40
CA ASP A 591 -2.92 -4.01 25.77
C ASP A 591 -4.14 -3.13 26.09
N PHE A 592 -3.92 -2.02 26.81
CA PHE A 592 -4.98 -1.09 27.17
C PHE A 592 -5.65 -0.45 25.93
N TYR A 593 -4.86 -0.03 24.95
CA TYR A 593 -5.37 0.66 23.76
C TYR A 593 -5.83 -0.29 22.65
N ALA A 594 -5.24 -1.48 22.53
CA ALA A 594 -5.70 -2.49 21.58
C ALA A 594 -7.16 -2.91 21.84
N ALA A 595 -7.54 -3.04 23.13
CA ALA A 595 -8.91 -3.34 23.54
C ALA A 595 -9.91 -2.19 23.33
N ARG A 596 -9.42 -0.96 23.11
CA ARG A 596 -10.25 0.26 22.96
C ARG A 596 -10.26 0.81 21.54
N THR A 597 -9.53 0.18 20.63
CA THR A 597 -9.50 0.60 19.24
C THR A 597 -10.80 0.18 18.56
N ASP A 598 -11.48 1.14 17.93
CA ASP A 598 -12.66 0.91 17.11
C ASP A 598 -12.36 -0.16 16.03
N PRO A 599 -13.07 -1.30 16.03
CA PRO A 599 -12.83 -2.34 15.05
C PRO A 599 -13.16 -1.90 13.62
N ASP A 600 -13.98 -0.86 13.43
CA ASP A 600 -14.31 -0.27 12.13
C ASP A 600 -13.38 0.88 11.74
N GLY A 601 -12.36 1.17 12.56
CA GLY A 601 -11.33 2.15 12.26
C GLY A 601 -10.52 1.83 11.00
N PRO A 602 -9.76 2.83 10.48
CA PRO A 602 -9.01 2.68 9.25
C PRO A 602 -7.83 1.70 9.37
N ALA A 603 -7.37 1.17 8.23
CA ALA A 603 -6.35 0.14 8.08
C ALA A 603 -4.92 0.59 8.43
N MET A 604 -4.69 1.11 9.63
CA MET A 604 -3.38 1.62 10.07
C MET A 604 -2.94 0.97 11.39
N THR A 605 -3.86 0.91 12.35
CA THR A 605 -3.60 0.60 13.75
C THR A 605 -2.91 -0.74 13.99
N ASP A 606 -3.44 -1.83 13.43
CA ASP A 606 -2.95 -3.17 13.73
C ASP A 606 -1.54 -3.44 13.16
N SER A 607 -1.09 -2.64 12.18
CA SER A 607 0.30 -2.72 11.72
C SER A 607 1.28 -2.19 12.74
N VAL A 608 0.94 -1.11 13.47
CA VAL A 608 1.74 -0.61 14.60
C VAL A 608 1.63 -1.56 15.79
N HIS A 609 0.44 -2.08 16.10
CA HIS A 609 0.32 -3.11 17.14
C HIS A 609 1.22 -4.32 16.89
N ALA A 610 1.35 -4.77 15.64
CA ALA A 610 2.26 -5.85 15.29
C ALA A 610 3.75 -5.48 15.51
N ILE A 611 4.13 -4.24 15.15
CA ILE A 611 5.50 -3.74 15.33
C ILE A 611 5.83 -3.57 16.82
N ASP A 612 4.90 -3.03 17.61
CA ASP A 612 5.06 -2.82 19.03
C ASP A 612 5.08 -4.14 19.78
N ALA A 613 4.15 -5.07 19.51
CA ALA A 613 4.18 -6.41 20.06
C ALA A 613 5.51 -7.12 19.77
N ALA A 614 6.02 -6.99 18.54
CA ALA A 614 7.33 -7.50 18.17
C ALA A 614 8.47 -6.86 18.99
N ALA A 615 8.45 -5.53 19.18
CA ALA A 615 9.46 -4.81 19.94
C ALA A 615 9.43 -5.17 21.43
N ILE A 616 8.24 -5.21 22.03
CA ILE A 616 8.00 -5.53 23.45
C ILE A 616 8.43 -6.98 23.74
N GLY A 617 7.95 -7.94 22.95
CA GLY A 617 8.34 -9.35 23.06
C GLY A 617 7.79 -10.07 24.30
N GLU A 618 6.55 -9.77 24.71
CA GLU A 618 5.83 -10.56 25.72
C GLU A 618 5.71 -12.04 25.30
N PRO A 619 5.67 -12.99 26.25
CA PRO A 619 5.48 -14.40 25.97
C PRO A 619 4.26 -14.68 25.08
N GLY A 620 4.46 -15.46 24.01
CA GLY A 620 3.41 -15.76 23.04
C GLY A 620 3.78 -15.40 21.60
N CYS A 621 2.76 -15.21 20.77
CA CYS A 621 2.88 -14.99 19.33
C CYS A 621 1.88 -13.96 18.80
N VAL A 622 1.35 -13.09 19.66
CA VAL A 622 0.39 -12.02 19.32
C VAL A 622 0.86 -11.10 18.18
N THR A 623 2.17 -10.95 17.97
CA THR A 623 2.75 -10.29 16.78
C THR A 623 2.14 -10.82 15.48
N TYR A 624 1.92 -12.13 15.36
CA TYR A 624 1.32 -12.73 14.17
C TYR A 624 -0.18 -12.43 14.07
N THR A 625 -0.90 -12.40 15.19
CA THR A 625 -2.32 -12.02 15.23
C THR A 625 -2.51 -10.60 14.71
N TYR A 626 -1.73 -9.64 15.23
CA TYR A 626 -1.77 -8.26 14.73
C TYR A 626 -1.31 -8.16 13.26
N LEU A 627 -0.32 -8.94 12.83
CA LEU A 627 0.06 -9.03 11.40
C LEU A 627 -1.15 -9.44 10.54
N GLN A 628 -1.91 -10.46 10.93
CA GLN A 628 -3.07 -10.90 10.15
C GLN A 628 -4.21 -9.87 10.19
N ARG A 629 -4.46 -9.26 11.36
CA ARG A 629 -5.42 -8.15 11.52
C ARG A 629 -5.07 -6.94 10.65
N SER A 630 -3.78 -6.66 10.46
CA SER A 630 -3.32 -5.55 9.64
C SER A 630 -3.58 -5.72 8.14
N VAL A 631 -3.93 -6.93 7.66
CA VAL A 631 -4.04 -7.22 6.22
C VAL A 631 -5.31 -7.94 5.80
N ARG A 632 -5.67 -9.06 6.44
CA ARG A 632 -6.78 -9.91 6.01
C ARG A 632 -8.12 -9.18 5.87
N PRO A 633 -8.56 -8.33 6.83
CA PRO A 633 -9.89 -7.74 6.75
C PRO A 633 -9.98 -6.60 5.71
N PHE A 634 -8.85 -6.15 5.15
CA PHE A 634 -8.77 -5.00 4.26
C PHE A 634 -8.51 -5.37 2.80
N MET A 635 -8.02 -6.58 2.51
CA MET A 635 -7.82 -7.03 1.13
C MET A 635 -9.16 -7.16 0.40
N ARG A 636 -9.23 -6.63 -0.83
CA ARG A 636 -10.41 -6.64 -1.69
C ARG A 636 -10.10 -7.02 -3.12
N GLY A 637 -11.13 -7.54 -3.76
CA GLY A 637 -11.12 -7.91 -5.17
C GLY A 637 -10.07 -8.97 -5.52
N PRO A 638 -10.01 -9.35 -6.80
CA PRO A 638 -9.02 -10.31 -7.29
C PRO A 638 -7.64 -9.69 -7.51
N PHE A 639 -7.51 -8.36 -7.37
CA PHE A 639 -6.31 -7.60 -7.74
C PHE A 639 -5.41 -7.17 -6.57
N GLY A 640 -5.77 -7.57 -5.34
CA GLY A 640 -4.98 -7.22 -4.15
C GLY A 640 -5.02 -5.73 -3.83
N LEU A 641 -6.20 -5.12 -3.96
CA LEU A 641 -6.41 -3.74 -3.54
C LEU A 641 -6.74 -3.69 -2.05
N PHE A 642 -6.24 -2.65 -1.37
CA PHE A 642 -6.55 -2.42 0.04
C PHE A 642 -7.73 -1.48 0.18
N SER A 643 -8.69 -1.88 1.00
CA SER A 643 -9.76 -1.03 1.52
C SER A 643 -9.28 -0.31 2.76
N GLU A 644 -9.67 0.95 2.91
CA GLU A 644 -9.46 1.73 4.14
C GLU A 644 -10.09 1.06 5.37
N ALA A 645 -11.27 0.44 5.22
CA ALA A 645 -12.03 -0.11 6.34
C ALA A 645 -12.26 -1.62 6.22
N ARG A 646 -12.52 -2.28 7.37
CA ARG A 646 -12.80 -3.72 7.45
C ARG A 646 -14.14 -4.08 6.80
N GLY A 647 -15.14 -3.20 6.94
CA GLY A 647 -16.48 -3.37 6.37
C GLY A 647 -16.74 -2.51 5.13
N ALA A 648 -18.01 -2.15 4.94
CA ALA A 648 -18.48 -1.26 3.87
C ALA A 648 -18.45 0.23 4.25
N LYS A 649 -17.98 0.56 5.47
CA LYS A 649 -17.84 1.92 6.00
C LYS A 649 -16.60 1.99 6.90
N SER A 650 -16.00 3.18 6.98
CA SER A 650 -14.97 3.55 7.95
C SER A 650 -15.66 4.16 9.17
N GLY A 651 -15.52 3.56 10.35
CA GLY A 651 -16.20 3.99 11.58
C GLY A 651 -17.68 3.58 11.68
N ALA A 652 -18.09 3.11 12.86
CA ALA A 652 -19.40 2.48 13.09
C ALA A 652 -20.60 3.44 12.97
N SER A 653 -20.40 4.75 13.14
CA SER A 653 -21.50 5.73 13.29
C SER A 653 -21.37 7.00 12.47
N ASP A 654 -20.38 7.11 11.59
CA ASP A 654 -20.14 8.33 10.82
C ASP A 654 -21.13 8.44 9.64
N PRO A 655 -22.06 9.42 9.64
CA PRO A 655 -23.00 9.63 8.54
C PRO A 655 -22.31 10.13 7.26
N LEU A 656 -21.08 10.60 7.37
CA LEU A 656 -20.22 11.05 6.27
C LEU A 656 -19.32 9.92 5.72
N SER A 657 -19.39 8.72 6.29
CA SER A 657 -18.68 7.58 5.72
C SER A 657 -19.35 7.08 4.46
N GLY A 658 -18.76 7.48 3.33
CA GLY A 658 -19.01 6.88 2.02
C GLY A 658 -18.32 5.52 1.86
N PHE A 659 -18.21 5.05 0.64
CA PHE A 659 -17.48 3.83 0.34
C PHE A 659 -16.00 4.00 0.73
N PRO A 660 -15.38 3.01 1.41
CA PRO A 660 -14.00 3.10 1.88
C PRO A 660 -13.04 3.46 0.75
N ALA A 661 -12.00 4.24 1.06
CA ALA A 661 -11.01 4.55 0.04
C ALA A 661 -10.32 3.28 -0.48
N GLU A 662 -10.14 3.19 -1.80
CA GLU A 662 -9.23 2.24 -2.43
C GLU A 662 -8.48 2.88 -3.61
N ASP A 663 -7.30 2.40 -4.01
CA ASP A 663 -6.43 1.45 -3.31
C ASP A 663 -5.74 2.17 -2.14
N PHE A 664 -6.02 1.79 -0.89
CA PHE A 664 -5.58 2.51 0.31
C PHE A 664 -4.10 2.22 0.61
N LEU A 665 -3.24 3.09 0.10
CA LEU A 665 -1.78 2.98 0.20
C LEU A 665 -1.26 3.18 1.62
N THR A 666 -2.01 3.90 2.46
CA THR A 666 -1.66 4.11 3.86
C THR A 666 -1.53 2.78 4.58
N GLY A 667 -2.57 1.94 4.50
CA GLY A 667 -2.52 0.61 5.09
C GLY A 667 -1.50 -0.31 4.44
N LYS A 668 -1.31 -0.22 3.11
CA LYS A 668 -0.26 -0.99 2.42
C LYS A 668 1.12 -0.64 2.95
N GLY A 669 1.36 0.65 3.21
CA GLY A 669 2.56 1.16 3.85
C GLY A 669 2.77 0.57 5.24
N GLY A 670 1.78 0.71 6.13
CA GLY A 670 1.83 0.15 7.48
C GLY A 670 2.11 -1.36 7.49
N PHE A 671 1.39 -2.13 6.66
CA PHE A 671 1.59 -3.58 6.52
C PHE A 671 3.05 -3.94 6.14
N LEU A 672 3.68 -3.22 5.21
CA LEU A 672 5.09 -3.43 4.85
C LEU A 672 6.04 -3.12 6.02
N GLN A 673 5.67 -2.19 6.90
CA GLN A 673 6.45 -1.85 8.08
C GLN A 673 6.51 -2.99 9.11
N VAL A 674 5.49 -3.86 9.18
CA VAL A 674 5.52 -5.05 10.06
C VAL A 674 6.73 -5.93 9.76
N PHE A 675 7.06 -6.11 8.48
CA PHE A 675 8.20 -6.93 8.06
C PHE A 675 9.53 -6.20 8.22
N THR A 676 9.58 -4.93 7.83
CA THR A 676 10.84 -4.16 7.86
C THR A 676 11.20 -3.70 9.26
N HIS A 677 10.26 -3.14 10.02
CA HIS A 677 10.50 -2.50 11.32
C HIS A 677 10.04 -3.36 12.51
N GLY A 678 9.03 -4.20 12.33
CA GLY A 678 8.57 -5.16 13.34
C GLY A 678 9.48 -6.38 13.42
N LEU A 679 9.38 -7.30 12.46
CA LEU A 679 10.06 -8.59 12.49
C LEU A 679 11.60 -8.49 12.54
N THR A 680 12.21 -7.46 11.93
CA THR A 680 13.67 -7.29 12.03
C THR A 680 14.11 -6.41 13.21
N GLY A 681 13.18 -5.65 13.81
CA GLY A 681 13.49 -4.63 14.80
C GLY A 681 14.30 -3.44 14.23
N LEU A 682 14.24 -3.18 12.92
CA LEU A 682 15.01 -2.12 12.26
C LEU A 682 14.71 -0.75 12.87
N ARG A 683 15.75 -0.07 13.35
CA ARG A 683 15.72 1.37 13.64
C ARG A 683 16.99 2.04 13.13
N LEU A 684 16.87 3.22 12.53
CA LEU A 684 18.02 3.94 11.99
C LEU A 684 18.80 4.64 13.11
N ARG A 685 20.13 4.69 13.00
CA ARG A 685 21.02 5.43 13.89
C ARG A 685 22.00 6.27 13.06
N GLU A 686 22.61 7.27 13.69
CA GLU A 686 23.58 8.13 13.01
C GLU A 686 24.87 7.40 12.61
N ASP A 687 25.20 6.29 13.25
CA ASP A 687 26.43 5.53 13.03
C ASP A 687 26.19 4.09 12.53
N GLY A 688 24.92 3.68 12.40
CA GLY A 688 24.54 2.36 11.95
C GLY A 688 23.03 2.13 11.89
N ILE A 689 22.64 0.87 12.00
CA ILE A 689 21.24 0.46 12.19
C ILE A 689 21.13 -0.35 13.48
N ARG A 690 19.97 -0.32 14.14
CA ARG A 690 19.60 -1.28 15.19
C ARG A 690 18.83 -2.44 14.57
N LEU A 691 19.11 -3.66 15.00
CA LEU A 691 18.33 -4.87 14.70
C LEU A 691 18.07 -5.66 15.99
N ASP A 692 16.85 -6.16 16.11
CA ASP A 692 16.40 -7.02 17.22
C ASP A 692 15.33 -8.00 16.71
N PRO A 693 15.76 -8.99 15.89
CA PRO A 693 14.85 -9.77 15.07
C PRO A 693 13.99 -10.73 15.89
N VAL A 694 12.72 -10.86 15.53
CA VAL A 694 11.74 -11.81 16.08
C VAL A 694 11.05 -12.56 14.93
N LEU A 695 10.71 -13.83 15.15
CA LEU A 695 9.98 -14.63 14.15
C LEU A 695 8.86 -15.43 14.81
N PRO A 696 7.58 -15.10 14.56
CA PRO A 696 6.46 -15.90 15.03
C PRO A 696 6.48 -17.33 14.45
N PRO A 697 6.03 -18.35 15.20
CA PRO A 697 6.10 -19.75 14.78
C PRO A 697 5.28 -20.07 13.52
N GLN A 698 4.26 -19.27 13.23
CA GLN A 698 3.44 -19.37 12.01
C GLN A 698 4.26 -19.09 10.74
N LEU A 699 5.39 -18.38 10.86
CA LEU A 699 6.34 -18.09 9.77
C LEU A 699 7.60 -18.98 9.85
N ARG A 700 7.47 -20.24 10.30
CA ARG A 700 8.59 -21.19 10.52
C ARG A 700 9.53 -21.40 9.33
N ALA A 701 9.08 -21.17 8.10
CA ALA A 701 9.90 -21.28 6.90
C ALA A 701 10.85 -20.08 6.71
N GLY A 702 10.76 -19.07 7.58
CA GLY A 702 11.57 -17.87 7.58
C GLY A 702 10.98 -16.75 6.74
N VAL A 703 11.61 -15.57 6.84
CA VAL A 703 11.27 -14.38 6.06
C VAL A 703 12.57 -13.78 5.52
N SER A 704 12.61 -13.40 4.25
CA SER A 704 13.79 -12.75 3.66
C SER A 704 13.45 -11.37 3.13
N LEU A 705 14.18 -10.35 3.60
CA LEU A 705 14.15 -8.99 3.08
C LEU A 705 15.38 -8.77 2.21
N LYS A 706 15.16 -8.40 0.95
CA LYS A 706 16.21 -8.17 -0.03
C LYS A 706 16.39 -6.67 -0.27
N GLY A 707 17.65 -6.25 -0.46
CA GLY A 707 17.95 -4.91 -0.95
C GLY A 707 17.57 -3.76 0.00
N LEU A 708 17.71 -3.95 1.31
CA LEU A 708 17.60 -2.88 2.30
C LEU A 708 18.75 -1.88 2.14
N ARG A 709 18.54 -0.63 2.52
CA ARG A 709 19.46 0.49 2.26
C ARG A 709 19.83 1.23 3.54
N TYR A 710 21.11 1.59 3.65
CA TYR A 710 21.62 2.48 4.67
C TYR A 710 22.86 3.21 4.16
N ARG A 711 22.81 4.53 4.05
CA ARG A 711 23.89 5.44 3.65
C ARG A 711 24.68 4.98 2.42
N GLY A 712 23.96 4.60 1.37
CA GLY A 712 24.55 4.08 0.12
C GLY A 712 25.00 2.61 0.15
N ARG A 713 24.89 1.92 1.29
CA ARG A 713 25.06 0.46 1.38
C ARG A 713 23.77 -0.27 1.03
N THR A 714 23.93 -1.51 0.59
CA THR A 714 22.84 -2.45 0.38
C THR A 714 23.09 -3.71 1.22
N TYR A 715 22.05 -4.20 1.88
CA TYR A 715 22.12 -5.42 2.67
C TYR A 715 20.82 -6.21 2.60
N ASP A 716 20.92 -7.51 2.88
CA ASP A 716 19.78 -8.42 2.99
C ASP A 716 19.65 -8.88 4.45
N ILE A 717 18.42 -9.21 4.86
CA ILE A 717 18.13 -9.90 6.12
C ILE A 717 17.37 -11.19 5.81
N ALA A 718 17.78 -12.32 6.38
CA ALA A 718 17.06 -13.58 6.35
C ALA A 718 16.76 -14.05 7.77
N LEU A 719 15.51 -13.90 8.20
CA LEU A 719 14.97 -14.31 9.49
C LEU A 719 14.74 -15.83 9.46
N GLY A 720 15.45 -16.56 10.32
CA GLY A 720 15.24 -17.98 10.56
C GLY A 720 14.71 -18.24 11.98
N PRO A 721 14.22 -19.46 12.26
CA PRO A 721 13.53 -19.80 13.52
C PRO A 721 14.41 -19.71 14.78
N ALA A 722 15.73 -19.77 14.63
CA ALA A 722 16.68 -19.63 15.74
C ALA A 722 17.69 -18.50 15.50
N THR A 723 18.06 -18.25 14.24
CA THR A 723 19.07 -17.28 13.86
C THR A 723 18.64 -16.45 12.67
N THR A 724 19.01 -15.17 12.68
CA THR A 724 18.82 -14.22 11.59
C THR A 724 20.16 -13.92 10.94
N THR A 725 20.22 -14.02 9.62
CA THR A 725 21.43 -13.69 8.84
C THR A 725 21.29 -12.30 8.23
N VAL A 726 22.25 -11.43 8.50
CA VAL A 726 22.36 -10.09 7.89
C VAL A 726 23.56 -10.10 6.96
N ARG A 727 23.37 -9.76 5.68
CA ARG A 727 24.43 -9.83 4.68
C ARG A 727 24.59 -8.49 3.96
N LEU A 728 25.78 -7.89 4.07
CA LEU A 728 26.17 -6.75 3.23
C LEU A 728 26.34 -7.24 1.80
N THR A 729 25.52 -6.73 0.89
CA THR A 729 25.54 -7.11 -0.53
C THR A 729 26.26 -6.08 -1.39
N SER A 730 26.35 -4.82 -0.93
CA SER A 730 27.12 -3.77 -1.58
C SER A 730 27.47 -2.63 -0.61
N GLY A 731 28.61 -1.97 -0.84
CA GLY A 731 29.06 -0.81 -0.08
C GLY A 731 30.04 -1.13 1.05
N ALA A 732 30.46 -0.09 1.78
CA ALA A 732 31.45 -0.22 2.86
C ALA A 732 30.84 -0.80 4.14
N PRO A 733 31.62 -1.55 4.95
CA PRO A 733 31.15 -2.05 6.23
C PRO A 733 30.59 -0.97 7.16
N PHE A 734 29.62 -1.32 8.00
CA PHE A 734 28.97 -0.39 8.92
C PHE A 734 28.53 -1.09 10.23
N THR A 735 28.06 -0.31 11.20
CA THR A 735 27.66 -0.81 12.52
C THR A 735 26.22 -1.32 12.51
N VAL A 736 26.01 -2.47 13.14
CA VAL A 736 24.71 -3.03 13.50
C VAL A 736 24.62 -3.09 15.02
N HIS A 737 23.79 -2.25 15.60
CA HIS A 737 23.46 -2.24 17.03
C HIS A 737 22.51 -3.39 17.34
N THR A 738 22.80 -4.15 18.39
CA THR A 738 21.96 -5.26 18.86
C THR A 738 21.78 -5.15 20.37
N PRO A 739 20.81 -5.86 20.98
CA PRO A 739 20.72 -5.95 22.44
C PRO A 739 22.01 -6.43 23.12
N ALA A 740 22.81 -7.25 22.43
CA ALA A 740 24.12 -7.74 22.91
C ALA A 740 25.30 -6.78 22.60
N GLY A 741 25.00 -5.54 22.18
CA GLY A 741 25.99 -4.51 21.82
C GLY A 741 26.24 -4.37 20.31
N PRO A 742 27.03 -3.36 19.91
CA PRO A 742 27.31 -3.08 18.51
C PRO A 742 28.18 -4.18 17.87
N LYS A 743 27.84 -4.53 16.63
CA LYS A 743 28.57 -5.48 15.77
C LYS A 743 28.94 -4.80 14.46
N ARG A 744 30.02 -5.23 13.82
CA ARG A 744 30.43 -4.71 12.51
C ARG A 744 29.97 -5.64 11.39
N LEU A 745 29.21 -5.12 10.44
CA LEU A 745 28.79 -5.85 9.25
C LEU A 745 29.76 -5.56 8.09
N SER A 746 30.66 -6.50 7.79
CA SER A 746 31.60 -6.42 6.65
C SER A 746 31.36 -7.48 5.57
N GLY A 747 30.52 -8.47 5.86
CA GLY A 747 30.13 -9.54 4.95
C GLY A 747 28.81 -10.12 5.45
N THR A 748 28.88 -11.16 6.27
CA THR A 748 27.70 -11.76 6.90
C THR A 748 27.81 -11.66 8.43
N LEU A 749 26.70 -11.30 9.08
CA LEU A 749 26.51 -11.31 10.52
C LEU A 749 25.36 -12.26 10.86
N VAL A 750 25.54 -13.09 11.88
CA VAL A 750 24.47 -13.95 12.41
C VAL A 750 24.04 -13.41 13.75
N LEU A 751 22.74 -13.16 13.89
CA LEU A 751 22.09 -12.66 15.09
C LEU A 751 21.16 -13.75 15.65
N PRO A 752 20.97 -13.83 16.97
CA PRO A 752 19.89 -14.64 17.53
C PRO A 752 18.54 -14.09 17.06
N THR A 753 17.61 -14.96 16.69
CA THR A 753 16.20 -14.58 16.46
C THR A 753 15.43 -14.79 17.75
N ARG A 754 14.76 -13.76 18.26
CA ARG A 754 13.89 -13.88 19.43
C ARG A 754 12.68 -14.76 19.11
N ARG A 755 12.31 -15.57 20.10
CA ARG A 755 11.19 -16.52 20.08
C ARG A 755 10.37 -16.41 21.37
N PRO A 756 9.61 -15.31 21.57
CA PRO A 756 8.76 -15.14 22.76
C PRO A 756 7.76 -16.29 22.93
N ASP A 757 7.37 -16.94 21.83
CA ASP A 757 6.50 -18.12 21.81
C ASP A 757 7.09 -19.34 22.51
N LEU A 758 8.42 -19.40 22.67
CA LEU A 758 9.13 -20.47 23.38
C LEU A 758 9.39 -20.17 24.86
N ALA A 759 8.88 -19.05 25.39
CA ALA A 759 8.87 -18.84 26.83
C ALA A 759 8.22 -20.06 27.53
N PRO A 760 8.68 -20.48 28.72
CA PRO A 760 8.03 -21.57 29.45
C PRO A 760 6.54 -21.27 29.71
N THR A 761 5.70 -22.30 29.67
CA THR A 761 4.27 -22.26 30.00
C THR A 761 3.76 -23.64 30.33
N ASP A 762 2.72 -23.72 31.15
CA ASP A 762 1.90 -24.90 31.38
C ASP A 762 0.75 -25.02 30.36
N ASP A 763 0.45 -23.95 29.61
CA ASP A 763 -0.53 -23.95 28.54
C ASP A 763 0.01 -24.59 27.26
N ALA A 764 -0.45 -25.81 26.98
CA ALA A 764 -0.12 -26.59 25.80
C ALA A 764 -0.75 -26.05 24.51
N ALA A 765 -1.76 -25.18 24.58
CA ALA A 765 -2.39 -24.56 23.41
C ALA A 765 -1.65 -23.31 22.93
N ARG A 766 -0.87 -22.64 23.78
CA ARG A 766 -0.16 -21.41 23.40
C ARG A 766 0.68 -21.59 22.13
N CYS A 767 0.41 -20.71 21.17
CA CYS A 767 1.01 -20.62 19.85
C CYS A 767 0.92 -21.87 18.99
N ARG A 768 -0.06 -22.74 19.28
CA ARG A 768 -0.35 -23.91 18.45
C ARG A 768 -1.21 -23.54 17.24
N PRO A 769 -1.21 -24.36 16.17
CA PRO A 769 -2.14 -24.17 15.07
C PRO A 769 -3.60 -24.21 15.53
N ALA A 770 -4.33 -23.14 15.23
CA ALA A 770 -5.75 -23.02 15.49
C ALA A 770 -6.50 -22.77 14.17
N THR A 771 -7.71 -23.32 14.06
CA THR A 771 -8.63 -23.12 12.93
C THR A 771 -10.03 -22.93 13.47
N ALA A 772 -10.84 -22.12 12.79
CA ALA A 772 -12.25 -21.98 13.08
C ALA A 772 -13.08 -22.21 11.81
N ASP A 773 -14.32 -22.67 11.97
CA ASP A 773 -15.31 -22.78 10.88
C ASP A 773 -15.75 -21.40 10.37
N SER A 774 -15.79 -20.41 11.25
CA SER A 774 -16.02 -19.01 10.94
C SER A 774 -15.23 -18.08 11.87
N ALA A 775 -15.04 -16.84 11.44
CA ALA A 775 -14.41 -15.80 12.26
C ALA A 775 -14.87 -14.41 11.79
N SER A 776 -15.24 -13.54 12.72
CA SER A 776 -15.52 -12.14 12.37
C SER A 776 -14.24 -11.46 11.84
N PRO A 777 -14.35 -10.44 10.95
CA PRO A 777 -13.19 -9.72 10.44
C PRO A 777 -12.30 -9.15 11.55
N GLY A 778 -11.07 -9.66 11.65
CA GLY A 778 -10.08 -9.24 12.66
C GLY A 778 -10.08 -10.08 13.95
N LEU A 779 -11.03 -11.00 14.12
CA LEU A 779 -11.17 -11.86 15.31
C LEU A 779 -10.86 -13.32 14.94
N TYR A 780 -9.65 -13.56 14.46
CA TYR A 780 -9.24 -14.84 13.85
C TYR A 780 -8.81 -15.90 14.88
N ALA A 781 -8.88 -17.18 14.49
CA ALA A 781 -8.64 -18.33 15.35
C ALA A 781 -7.30 -18.30 16.11
N GLU A 782 -6.24 -17.77 15.49
CA GLU A 782 -4.93 -17.61 16.11
C GLU A 782 -4.95 -16.74 17.37
N ALA A 783 -5.90 -15.81 17.48
CA ALA A 783 -6.01 -14.90 18.61
C ALA A 783 -6.39 -15.60 19.92
N ALA A 784 -7.06 -16.76 19.84
CA ALA A 784 -7.46 -17.53 21.03
C ALA A 784 -6.30 -18.33 21.65
N VAL A 785 -5.11 -18.30 21.06
CA VAL A 785 -3.96 -19.09 21.52
C VAL A 785 -2.66 -18.29 21.46
N ASP A 786 -2.71 -16.97 21.30
CA ASP A 786 -1.52 -16.18 21.02
C ASP A 786 -0.78 -15.70 22.26
N GLY A 787 -1.31 -16.00 23.44
CA GLY A 787 -0.71 -15.62 24.72
C GLY A 787 -1.13 -14.23 25.21
N SER A 788 -2.07 -13.56 24.54
CA SER A 788 -2.52 -12.21 24.88
C SER A 788 -4.02 -12.17 25.21
N SER A 789 -4.36 -11.49 26.30
CA SER A 789 -5.77 -11.20 26.61
C SER A 789 -6.33 -9.98 25.86
N ALA A 790 -5.50 -9.27 25.08
CA ALA A 790 -5.91 -8.07 24.34
C ALA A 790 -6.50 -8.40 22.96
N THR A 791 -6.40 -9.66 22.54
CA THR A 791 -6.91 -10.19 21.27
C THR A 791 -7.92 -11.30 21.55
N ALA A 792 -8.81 -11.58 20.58
CA ALA A 792 -9.78 -12.65 20.70
C ALA A 792 -10.14 -13.24 19.33
N TRP A 793 -10.46 -14.53 19.32
CA TRP A 793 -11.25 -15.12 18.25
C TRP A 793 -12.73 -14.94 18.57
N SER A 794 -13.55 -14.66 17.56
CA SER A 794 -15.01 -14.67 17.67
C SER A 794 -15.63 -15.16 16.37
N PRO A 795 -16.69 -15.99 16.40
CA PRO A 795 -17.30 -16.52 15.19
C PRO A 795 -18.00 -15.43 14.35
N ASP A 796 -18.12 -15.67 13.05
CA ASP A 796 -18.97 -14.86 12.18
C ASP A 796 -20.44 -15.32 12.36
N GLY A 797 -21.14 -14.68 13.30
CA GLY A 797 -22.51 -14.97 13.67
C GLY A 797 -22.65 -15.68 15.02
N ALA A 798 -23.85 -16.22 15.29
CA ALA A 798 -24.24 -16.70 16.62
C ALA A 798 -23.43 -17.90 17.12
N THR A 799 -22.99 -18.78 16.22
CA THR A 799 -22.35 -20.05 16.58
C THR A 799 -21.07 -20.22 15.77
N GLY A 800 -20.03 -20.73 16.41
CA GLY A 800 -18.86 -21.23 15.70
C GLY A 800 -18.00 -22.14 16.55
N THR A 801 -17.03 -22.76 15.90
CA THR A 801 -16.23 -23.86 16.40
C THR A 801 -14.76 -23.55 16.20
N LEU A 802 -14.04 -23.36 17.31
CA LEU A 802 -12.59 -23.26 17.32
C LEU A 802 -11.98 -24.64 17.54
N THR A 803 -10.98 -25.01 16.76
CA THR A 803 -10.19 -26.24 16.93
C THR A 803 -8.71 -25.90 17.03
N VAL A 804 -8.05 -26.38 18.09
CA VAL A 804 -6.62 -26.21 18.37
C VAL A 804 -5.92 -27.56 18.31
N ARG A 805 -4.81 -27.62 17.57
CA ARG A 805 -3.99 -28.83 17.43
C ARG A 805 -2.71 -28.75 18.25
N LEU A 806 -2.63 -29.59 19.27
CA LEU A 806 -1.46 -29.72 20.15
C LEU A 806 -0.29 -30.41 19.44
N ASP A 807 0.93 -30.18 19.93
CA ASP A 807 2.16 -30.72 19.33
C ASP A 807 2.19 -32.25 19.32
N ARG A 808 1.68 -32.84 20.40
CA ARG A 808 1.66 -34.28 20.66
C ARG A 808 0.37 -34.64 21.40
N SER A 809 0.08 -35.93 21.48
CA SER A 809 -0.98 -36.41 22.36
C SER A 809 -0.58 -36.19 23.81
N LEU A 810 -1.44 -35.49 24.55
CA LEU A 810 -1.26 -35.16 25.96
C LEU A 810 -2.41 -35.72 26.78
N ARG A 811 -2.13 -36.05 28.04
CA ARG A 811 -3.18 -36.33 29.03
C ARG A 811 -3.67 -35.00 29.57
N ILE A 812 -4.81 -34.53 29.06
CA ILE A 812 -5.38 -33.22 29.36
C ILE A 812 -6.05 -33.25 30.74
N THR A 813 -5.65 -32.33 31.60
CA THR A 813 -6.15 -32.13 32.97
C THR A 813 -7.16 -30.99 33.07
N SER A 814 -7.02 -29.93 32.24
CA SER A 814 -8.02 -28.88 32.08
C SER A 814 -8.07 -28.31 30.66
N VAL A 815 -9.24 -27.81 30.29
CA VAL A 815 -9.48 -27.01 29.08
C VAL A 815 -10.32 -25.81 29.50
N ASP A 816 -9.69 -24.65 29.59
CA ASP A 816 -10.26 -23.45 30.21
C ASP A 816 -10.31 -22.32 29.17
N PRO A 817 -11.42 -22.15 28.44
CA PRO A 817 -11.63 -20.97 27.59
C PRO A 817 -11.81 -19.71 28.45
N VAL A 818 -11.00 -18.69 28.17
CA VAL A 818 -11.17 -17.33 28.69
C VAL A 818 -12.00 -16.55 27.68
N TRP A 819 -13.14 -16.05 28.12
CA TRP A 819 -14.10 -15.37 27.25
C TRP A 819 -13.70 -13.91 27.01
N SER A 820 -14.15 -13.35 25.90
CA SER A 820 -14.21 -11.89 25.68
C SER A 820 -15.19 -11.23 26.67
N ASP A 821 -15.28 -9.89 26.63
CA ASP A 821 -16.25 -9.13 27.42
C ASP A 821 -17.71 -9.57 27.20
N VAL A 822 -17.99 -10.18 26.05
CA VAL A 822 -19.27 -10.87 25.79
C VAL A 822 -19.15 -12.35 26.15
N PRO A 823 -19.87 -12.84 27.18
CA PRO A 823 -19.87 -14.25 27.55
C PRO A 823 -20.80 -15.07 26.64
N PRO A 824 -20.52 -16.38 26.44
CA PRO A 824 -21.39 -17.24 25.64
C PRO A 824 -22.67 -17.61 26.38
N ALA A 825 -23.76 -17.80 25.64
CA ALA A 825 -24.99 -18.39 26.17
C ALA A 825 -24.82 -19.88 26.50
N ALA A 826 -24.05 -20.58 25.67
CA ALA A 826 -23.65 -21.96 25.89
C ALA A 826 -22.31 -22.24 25.19
N HIS A 827 -21.57 -23.22 25.70
CA HIS A 827 -20.39 -23.74 25.02
C HIS A 827 -20.24 -25.24 25.25
N THR A 828 -19.55 -25.91 24.33
CA THR A 828 -19.12 -27.30 24.51
C THR A 828 -17.63 -27.41 24.30
N VAL A 829 -17.00 -28.35 25.02
CA VAL A 829 -15.61 -28.70 24.86
C VAL A 829 -15.50 -30.16 24.46
N GLU A 830 -14.83 -30.41 23.35
CA GLU A 830 -14.56 -31.74 22.83
C GLU A 830 -13.06 -31.97 22.68
N THR A 831 -12.65 -33.23 22.77
CA THR A 831 -11.26 -33.63 22.53
C THR A 831 -11.18 -34.77 21.54
N SER A 832 -10.07 -34.83 20.82
CA SER A 832 -9.80 -35.90 19.86
C SER A 832 -8.33 -36.32 19.89
N ALA A 833 -8.10 -37.63 19.82
CA ALA A 833 -6.76 -38.20 19.67
C ALA A 833 -6.31 -38.28 18.20
N ASP A 834 -7.25 -38.38 17.25
CA ASP A 834 -7.02 -38.64 15.83
C ASP A 834 -7.54 -37.53 14.89
N GLY A 835 -8.24 -36.54 15.44
CA GLY A 835 -8.91 -35.44 14.73
C GLY A 835 -10.18 -35.82 13.99
N ARG A 836 -10.62 -37.08 14.10
CA ARG A 836 -11.79 -37.62 13.41
C ARG A 836 -12.89 -37.99 14.38
N THR A 837 -12.52 -38.62 15.49
CA THR A 837 -13.42 -39.06 16.54
C THR A 837 -13.41 -38.03 17.66
N TRP A 838 -14.51 -37.32 17.84
CA TRP A 838 -14.67 -36.29 18.85
C TRP A 838 -15.49 -36.81 20.02
N ARG A 839 -15.06 -36.48 21.24
CA ARG A 839 -15.74 -36.87 22.47
C ARG A 839 -15.84 -35.65 23.40
N PRO A 840 -16.92 -35.51 24.18
CA PRO A 840 -16.98 -34.53 25.25
C PRO A 840 -15.75 -34.63 26.15
N TYR A 841 -15.15 -33.50 26.47
CA TYR A 841 -13.97 -33.44 27.32
C TYR A 841 -14.24 -34.01 28.72
N THR A 842 -13.33 -34.86 29.20
CA THR A 842 -13.27 -35.30 30.59
C THR A 842 -11.83 -35.18 31.12
N PRO A 843 -11.63 -34.74 32.38
CA PRO A 843 -10.29 -34.67 32.96
C PRO A 843 -9.55 -36.01 32.89
N GLY A 844 -8.31 -35.97 32.41
CA GLY A 844 -7.47 -37.14 32.16
C GLY A 844 -7.60 -37.75 30.76
N ALA A 845 -8.45 -37.20 29.88
CA ALA A 845 -8.55 -37.63 28.50
C ALA A 845 -7.21 -37.46 27.76
N THR A 846 -6.82 -38.47 26.97
CA THR A 846 -5.65 -38.34 26.09
C THR A 846 -6.09 -37.79 24.74
N ALA A 847 -5.58 -36.62 24.38
CA ALA A 847 -5.97 -35.94 23.15
C ALA A 847 -4.82 -35.16 22.51
N ARG A 848 -4.95 -34.95 21.21
CA ARG A 848 -4.06 -34.14 20.39
C ARG A 848 -4.76 -32.90 19.84
N GLU A 849 -6.09 -32.91 19.77
CA GLU A 849 -6.88 -31.77 19.34
C GLU A 849 -7.94 -31.46 20.39
N VAL A 850 -8.16 -30.17 20.60
CA VAL A 850 -9.17 -29.61 21.48
C VAL A 850 -10.08 -28.75 20.63
N ARG A 851 -11.39 -28.88 20.83
CA ARG A 851 -12.39 -28.10 20.13
C ARG A 851 -13.32 -27.44 21.13
N VAL A 852 -13.60 -26.17 20.89
CA VAL A 852 -14.59 -25.40 21.64
C VAL A 852 -15.64 -24.91 20.66
N THR A 853 -16.90 -25.32 20.86
CA THR A 853 -18.04 -24.73 20.15
C THR A 853 -18.68 -23.70 21.05
N VAL A 854 -18.88 -22.50 20.53
CA VAL A 854 -19.42 -21.34 21.24
C VAL A 854 -20.78 -20.99 20.63
N VAL A 855 -21.76 -20.72 21.48
CA VAL A 855 -23.07 -20.21 21.11
C VAL A 855 -23.31 -18.89 21.85
N SER A 856 -23.45 -17.82 21.08
CA SER A 856 -23.70 -16.46 21.54
C SER A 856 -25.19 -16.23 21.80
N ALA A 857 -25.51 -15.39 22.78
CA ALA A 857 -26.90 -14.96 23.03
C ALA A 857 -27.40 -14.05 21.90
N ASP A 858 -26.54 -13.15 21.42
CA ASP A 858 -26.82 -12.23 20.32
C ASP A 858 -25.85 -12.53 19.16
N PRO A 859 -26.36 -12.84 17.94
CA PRO A 859 -25.53 -13.00 16.75
C PRO A 859 -24.79 -11.73 16.33
N ALA A 860 -25.27 -10.53 16.71
CA ALA A 860 -24.66 -9.25 16.38
C ALA A 860 -23.51 -8.87 17.34
N GLU A 861 -23.50 -9.46 18.54
CA GLU A 861 -22.45 -9.32 19.53
C GLU A 861 -21.93 -10.72 19.91
N PRO A 862 -21.18 -11.39 19.01
CA PRO A 862 -20.79 -12.77 19.22
C PRO A 862 -19.75 -12.89 20.34
N ALA A 863 -19.96 -13.87 21.23
CA ALA A 863 -19.02 -14.24 22.27
C ALA A 863 -17.74 -14.82 21.66
N GLY A 864 -16.59 -14.37 22.15
CA GLY A 864 -15.28 -14.78 21.71
C GLY A 864 -14.44 -15.46 22.78
N ILE A 865 -13.33 -16.06 22.36
CA ILE A 865 -12.29 -16.62 23.23
C ILE A 865 -11.07 -15.72 23.11
N THR A 866 -10.68 -15.08 24.21
CA THR A 866 -9.42 -14.32 24.30
C THR A 866 -8.24 -15.28 24.40
N GLU A 867 -8.33 -16.29 25.26
CA GLU A 867 -7.28 -17.31 25.42
C GLU A 867 -7.90 -18.68 25.73
N LEU A 868 -7.48 -19.74 25.05
CA LEU A 868 -7.84 -21.13 25.34
C LEU A 868 -6.68 -21.80 26.05
N LYS A 869 -6.80 -22.03 27.36
CA LYS A 869 -5.75 -22.67 28.15
C LYS A 869 -5.95 -24.18 28.22
N VAL A 870 -4.95 -24.95 27.82
CA VAL A 870 -4.99 -26.43 27.85
C VAL A 870 -3.81 -26.97 28.66
N ARG A 871 -4.07 -27.73 29.72
CA ARG A 871 -3.03 -28.24 30.65
C ARG A 871 -2.95 -29.74 30.69
#